data_AF-A0A1T4Z592-F1
#
_entry.id   AF-A0A1T4Z592-F1
#
_cell.length_a   1.000
_cell.length_b   1.000
_cell.length_c   1.000
_cell.angle_alpha   90.00
_cell.angle_beta   90.00
_cell.angle_gamma   90.00
#
_symmetry.space_group_name_H-M   'P 1'
#
loop_
_entity.id
_entity.type
_entity.pdbx_description
1 polymer ?
#
loop_
_entity_poly.entity_id
_entity_poly.type
_entity_poly.pdbx_seq_one_letter_code
_entity_poly.pdbx_strand_id
1 'polypeptide(L)'
;MSTAHILLSSFNAGEVSQLMGSRFGVEKVASGCRQLRNFIIHAHGPAFRRPGMEFMGMAASHDTPSNLRSFQFSSSTVAMLELSVFGLRVWKDASLVSLLQPVLLPYAAEELPDVQMCQVNDVVYLTHPHHEPRKLIRYADNDWRIQVLEWRFPPLLDENPGDQAMPDQYDTLSSNGLAPFNHVGYYVNFPGGSSNSVYCELLNVGMGVNSPTHLTILGTPPSGDVKRILVQRRFANTNTFQPKGWQSVASATWQGALPDIHPIPLVDPITTNAATGDYRIYFKGSVFPGGKLRLKTGYEWDLAANGYEWISGAGSGPAATTIQPGAWRYSIDMGGSPLMLDEFGSQRPTYVALQKRDTPGSGDWEDYITFDPTIAHRQTVTEITPTAIELRWRADNFLAVQNADVTGWASASIEALNNPSPYQTSIAIDHVEVGSGRELTSNRPLFKPGHVGSYWQLTHRREDAFVEIVSTSEPVAATGVLNLPTNPVANATVTIGSRTYTFVATPTLAGHVDLGANAATSASNLAAAINAGAGAGTAYHGSTAAHADVTATVSGTTVTVLARKPGTGAHAVHLTMTVVGGSWDDVFLHGGVDANTVITPAQTSGLRINGTWEVFTYGSWESTLYLERLNASGQWDFVRSWRSKKDRNISASGETDGDETLRLRIIAGSSSETSTAAAPRFLLEAADARINGLVKITAVGALSEGKSVNATCDVITPLLSTAPTYVWTEGAWSQAQGFPSAVAMHQNRLWFAGTAKAPMRIWGSVSGDIENFRRSSLDDGSVSWTPLADELNPIQWMISQGADMVIGTGGDEWTLSGQGKAITPSNFDFQRQSRFGSSAVAAIMANEVVVFVQRGGRKVRRVSQRSNNEPWSTSDMTVLAEHIALDGIKQLAFGSNPNSILWAVTTSGKLLGMTLEVEQNVFGWHVHETDGQVESVAVIYGDDADEVWLAVRRGSLRTIERLDPRVFARDFTDYPRMIYADSAVRYDGEPTTSIPGLTHLNGKTVSLLADGVELTPQVVSGGALTLPSPASVVVVGLPFTSTLQPCRFDVQSPKGSAQGLMWRVSRIGLYVHDSQGGQVAEHPASTFEALPYPASGLYSGDVETVVESSARPGTDALVKTSTLLPLTIGSLLLKLDLYGD
;
A
#
# COMPACT_ATOMS: atom_id res chain seq x y z
N MET A 1 -48.90 59.88 1.26
CA MET A 1 -48.25 59.23 2.42
C MET A 1 -49.10 58.05 2.81
N SER A 2 -48.60 56.85 2.54
CA SER A 2 -49.26 55.58 2.86
C SER A 2 -48.48 54.90 4.00
N THR A 3 -49.19 54.31 4.97
CA THR A 3 -48.58 53.54 6.06
C THR A 3 -48.51 52.07 5.66
N ALA A 4 -47.36 51.44 5.87
CA ALA A 4 -47.12 50.03 5.57
C ALA A 4 -46.64 49.28 6.82
N HIS A 5 -46.98 47.99 6.88
CA HIS A 5 -46.54 47.06 7.92
C HIS A 5 -45.76 45.92 7.26
N ILE A 6 -44.53 45.68 7.72
CA ILE A 6 -43.69 44.58 7.25
C ILE A 6 -43.46 43.62 8.41
N LEU A 7 -43.82 42.35 8.22
CA LEU A 7 -43.56 41.28 9.18
C LEU A 7 -42.51 40.32 8.60
N LEU A 8 -41.43 40.12 9.34
CA LEU A 8 -40.48 39.04 9.13
C LEU A 8 -40.75 37.94 10.14
N SER A 9 -41.16 36.78 9.64
CA SER A 9 -41.53 35.62 10.44
C SER A 9 -40.43 34.57 10.58
N SER A 10 -39.28 34.73 9.91
CA SER A 10 -38.19 33.76 9.91
C SER A 10 -36.85 34.38 9.51
N PHE A 11 -35.77 33.81 10.05
CA PHE A 11 -34.38 34.15 9.75
C PHE A 11 -33.59 32.97 9.14
N ASN A 12 -34.28 31.95 8.60
CA ASN A 12 -33.72 30.66 8.19
C ASN A 12 -32.62 30.68 7.11
N ALA A 13 -32.49 31.76 6.33
CA ALA A 13 -31.41 31.86 5.35
C ALA A 13 -30.08 32.36 5.96
N GLY A 14 -30.11 32.81 7.21
CA GLY A 14 -28.94 33.29 7.94
C GLY A 14 -28.29 34.52 7.32
N GLU A 15 -27.01 34.72 7.60
CA GLU A 15 -26.22 35.79 7.01
C GLU A 15 -26.00 35.54 5.51
N VAL A 16 -26.43 36.48 4.68
CA VAL A 16 -26.28 36.41 3.22
C VAL A 16 -25.33 37.47 2.69
N SER A 17 -24.67 37.18 1.57
CA SER A 17 -23.73 38.08 0.91
C SER A 17 -24.41 39.40 0.54
N GLN A 18 -23.66 40.49 0.69
CA GLN A 18 -24.13 41.82 0.30
C GLN A 18 -24.47 41.90 -1.20
N LEU A 19 -23.82 41.08 -2.04
CA LEU A 19 -24.12 41.00 -3.48
C LEU A 19 -25.51 40.42 -3.77
N MET A 20 -26.06 39.63 -2.83
CA MET A 20 -27.42 39.10 -2.90
C MET A 20 -28.46 40.08 -2.34
N GLY A 21 -28.04 41.10 -1.58
CA GLY A 21 -28.92 42.02 -0.88
C GLY A 21 -29.81 42.91 -1.77
N SER A 22 -29.57 42.96 -3.08
CA SER A 22 -30.44 43.63 -4.07
C SER A 22 -31.38 42.67 -4.80
N ARG A 23 -31.27 41.36 -4.59
CA ARG A 23 -32.08 40.33 -5.27
C ARG A 23 -33.35 40.03 -4.48
N PHE A 24 -34.24 41.02 -4.41
CA PHE A 24 -35.52 40.92 -3.68
C PHE A 24 -36.45 39.79 -4.18
N GLY A 25 -36.28 39.33 -5.43
CA GLY A 25 -37.05 38.21 -5.99
C GLY A 25 -36.57 36.81 -5.60
N VAL A 26 -35.47 36.68 -4.84
CA VAL A 26 -34.99 35.38 -4.34
C VAL A 26 -35.59 35.15 -2.95
N GLU A 27 -36.46 34.14 -2.83
CA GLU A 27 -37.20 33.83 -1.60
C GLU A 27 -36.30 33.71 -0.35
N LYS A 28 -35.13 33.05 -0.49
CA LYS A 28 -34.16 32.92 0.61
C LYS A 28 -33.57 34.27 1.08
N VAL A 29 -33.53 35.31 0.24
CA VAL A 29 -33.04 36.65 0.67
C VAL A 29 -34.03 37.33 1.61
N ALA A 30 -35.33 37.08 1.45
CA ALA A 30 -36.38 37.68 2.27
C ALA A 30 -36.38 37.17 3.72
N SER A 31 -35.92 35.93 3.94
CA SER A 31 -35.70 35.32 5.26
C SER A 31 -34.23 35.35 5.70
N GLY A 32 -33.42 36.20 5.06
CA GLY A 32 -31.98 36.35 5.33
C GLY A 32 -31.65 37.63 6.10
N CYS A 33 -30.44 37.64 6.65
CA CYS A 33 -29.85 38.76 7.36
C CYS A 33 -28.62 39.27 6.61
N ARG A 34 -28.40 40.58 6.56
CA ARG A 34 -27.11 41.15 6.13
C ARG A 34 -26.03 40.98 7.18
N GLN A 35 -26.42 40.94 8.46
CA GLN A 35 -25.54 40.63 9.58
C GLN A 35 -26.28 39.74 10.56
N LEU A 36 -25.66 38.63 10.93
CA LEU A 36 -26.16 37.73 11.98
C LEU A 36 -25.00 37.33 12.88
N ARG A 37 -24.58 38.29 13.73
CA ARG A 37 -23.43 38.17 14.62
C ARG A 37 -23.88 37.73 16.00
N ASN A 38 -23.25 36.68 16.54
CA ASN A 38 -23.52 36.15 17.88
C ASN A 38 -24.99 35.78 18.13
N PHE A 39 -25.70 35.41 17.08
CA PHE A 39 -27.03 34.79 17.08
C PHE A 39 -26.92 33.40 16.44
N ILE A 40 -27.82 32.50 16.81
CA ILE A 40 -27.98 31.16 16.25
C ILE A 40 -29.42 31.05 15.74
N ILE A 41 -29.60 30.37 14.62
CA ILE A 41 -30.91 30.22 13.99
C ILE A 41 -31.48 28.87 14.40
N HIS A 42 -32.74 28.86 14.79
CA HIS A 42 -33.50 27.63 14.99
C HIS A 42 -34.11 27.19 13.65
N ALA A 43 -34.16 25.89 13.36
CA ALA A 43 -34.72 25.39 12.09
C ALA A 43 -36.16 25.89 11.82
N HIS A 44 -36.93 26.12 12.89
CA HIS A 44 -38.30 26.67 12.83
C HIS A 44 -38.41 28.17 12.49
N GLY A 45 -37.31 28.91 12.34
CA GLY A 45 -37.35 30.35 12.00
C GLY A 45 -36.73 31.33 13.01
N PRO A 46 -36.92 31.18 14.33
CA PRO A 46 -36.42 32.14 15.32
C PRO A 46 -34.89 32.24 15.35
N ALA A 47 -34.38 33.41 15.75
CA ALA A 47 -32.97 33.62 16.05
C ALA A 47 -32.79 33.87 17.55
N PHE A 48 -31.92 33.11 18.21
CA PHE A 48 -31.62 33.28 19.64
C PHE A 48 -30.16 33.63 19.85
N ARG A 49 -29.90 34.39 20.91
CA ARG A 49 -28.54 34.81 21.26
C ARG A 49 -27.64 33.60 21.50
N ARG A 50 -26.41 33.61 20.96
CA ARG A 50 -25.48 32.50 21.17
C ARG A 50 -25.20 32.28 22.66
N PRO A 51 -24.93 31.04 23.08
CA PRO A 51 -24.33 30.77 24.38
C PRO A 51 -23.00 31.50 24.54
N GLY A 52 -22.72 31.92 25.77
CA GLY A 52 -21.40 32.37 26.18
C GLY A 52 -20.42 31.19 26.32
N MET A 53 -19.14 31.51 26.37
CA MET A 53 -18.05 30.54 26.50
C MET A 53 -17.67 30.38 27.98
N GLU A 54 -18.01 29.26 28.59
CA GLU A 54 -17.59 28.85 29.93
C GLU A 54 -16.09 28.52 29.93
N PHE A 55 -15.32 29.12 30.83
CA PHE A 55 -13.89 28.85 31.00
C PHE A 55 -13.68 27.53 31.72
N MET A 56 -13.04 26.56 31.06
CA MET A 56 -12.77 25.23 31.62
C MET A 56 -11.36 25.09 32.17
N GLY A 57 -10.40 25.80 31.58
CA GLY A 57 -9.04 25.89 32.10
C GLY A 57 -8.06 26.46 31.09
N MET A 58 -6.79 26.51 31.48
CA MET A 58 -5.71 26.90 30.57
C MET A 58 -5.43 25.77 29.58
N ALA A 59 -5.16 26.14 28.32
CA ALA A 59 -4.63 25.22 27.32
C ALA A 59 -3.27 24.64 27.76
N ALA A 60 -2.81 23.56 27.11
CA ALA A 60 -1.58 22.87 27.51
C ALA A 60 -0.34 23.77 27.36
N SER A 61 -0.44 24.73 26.45
CA SER A 61 0.60 25.69 26.09
C SER A 61 -0.02 27.05 25.83
N HIS A 62 0.71 28.10 26.17
CA HIS A 62 0.41 29.47 25.73
C HIS A 62 1.20 29.88 24.50
N ASP A 63 2.22 29.12 24.10
CA ASP A 63 3.09 29.41 22.95
C ASP A 63 2.64 28.69 21.68
N THR A 64 2.14 27.46 21.81
CA THR A 64 1.71 26.59 20.71
C THR A 64 0.21 26.30 20.75
N PRO A 65 -0.48 26.22 19.59
CA PRO A 65 -1.90 25.91 19.52
C PRO A 65 -2.16 24.44 19.90
N SER A 66 -3.38 24.16 20.37
CA SER A 66 -3.87 22.80 20.63
C SER A 66 -4.93 22.41 19.60
N ASN A 67 -4.96 21.15 19.19
CA ASN A 67 -6.01 20.61 18.33
C ASN A 67 -6.99 19.77 19.15
N LEU A 68 -8.25 20.21 19.20
CA LEU A 68 -9.32 19.53 19.92
C LEU A 68 -9.97 18.48 19.02
N ARG A 69 -10.19 17.30 19.58
CA ARG A 69 -10.78 16.14 18.91
C ARG A 69 -11.78 15.47 19.83
N SER A 70 -12.87 14.96 19.28
CA SER A 70 -13.86 14.23 20.07
C SER A 70 -13.46 12.77 20.22
N PHE A 71 -13.80 12.19 21.37
CA PHE A 71 -13.82 10.76 21.60
C PHE A 71 -15.20 10.36 22.09
N GLN A 72 -15.86 9.43 21.38
CA GLN A 72 -17.24 9.07 21.63
C GLN A 72 -17.39 7.54 21.55
N PHE A 73 -17.32 6.86 22.70
CA PHE A 73 -17.51 5.40 22.76
C PHE A 73 -19.01 5.04 22.84
N SER A 74 -19.75 5.82 23.63
CA SER A 74 -21.21 5.72 23.79
C SER A 74 -21.76 7.10 24.19
N SER A 75 -23.08 7.24 24.33
CA SER A 75 -23.69 8.48 24.84
C SER A 75 -23.25 8.84 26.26
N SER A 76 -22.82 7.87 27.07
CA SER A 76 -22.36 8.09 28.46
C SER A 76 -20.84 8.08 28.62
N THR A 77 -20.11 7.58 27.62
CA THR A 77 -18.65 7.52 27.63
C THR A 77 -18.11 8.36 26.50
N VAL A 78 -18.01 9.66 26.80
CA VAL A 78 -17.45 10.68 25.91
C VAL A 78 -16.32 11.41 26.62
N ALA A 79 -15.39 11.92 25.84
CA ALA A 79 -14.34 12.81 26.32
C ALA A 79 -13.90 13.74 25.19
N MET A 80 -13.49 14.95 25.56
CA MET A 80 -12.79 15.83 24.64
C MET A 80 -11.29 15.55 24.78
N LEU A 81 -10.61 15.33 23.65
CA LEU A 81 -9.17 15.10 23.56
C LEU A 81 -8.48 16.36 23.10
N GLU A 82 -7.51 16.83 23.88
CA GLU A 82 -6.68 17.97 23.51
C GLU A 82 -5.29 17.45 23.13
N LEU A 83 -5.00 17.54 21.84
CA LEU A 83 -3.71 17.17 21.29
C LEU A 83 -2.83 18.41 21.30
N SER A 84 -1.68 18.31 21.97
CA SER A 84 -0.69 19.37 22.06
C SER A 84 0.72 18.80 21.92
N VAL A 85 1.72 19.67 21.71
CA VAL A 85 3.14 19.29 21.71
C VAL A 85 3.64 18.76 23.06
N PHE A 86 2.92 19.04 24.14
CA PHE A 86 3.22 18.52 25.48
C PHE A 86 2.57 17.16 25.76
N GLY A 87 1.81 16.63 24.80
CA GLY A 87 1.08 15.38 24.92
C GLY A 87 -0.43 15.55 24.89
N LEU A 88 -1.12 14.46 25.18
CA LEU A 88 -2.57 14.38 25.25
C LEU A 88 -3.08 14.84 26.62
N ARG A 89 -4.10 15.70 26.62
CA ARG A 89 -4.96 15.96 27.79
C ARG A 89 -6.39 15.50 27.51
N VAL A 90 -7.05 14.99 28.53
CA VAL A 90 -8.40 14.44 28.42
C VAL A 90 -9.33 15.24 29.32
N TRP A 91 -10.40 15.77 28.74
CA TRP A 91 -11.42 16.54 29.44
C TRP A 91 -12.71 15.73 29.46
N LYS A 92 -13.26 15.54 30.65
CA LYS A 92 -14.49 14.78 30.89
C LYS A 92 -15.25 15.39 32.05
N ASP A 93 -16.58 15.40 31.98
CA ASP A 93 -17.46 15.93 33.02
C ASP A 93 -17.08 17.37 33.43
N ALA A 94 -16.86 18.22 32.42
CA ALA A 94 -16.41 19.61 32.56
C ALA A 94 -15.09 19.81 33.33
N SER A 95 -14.27 18.76 33.47
CA SER A 95 -13.03 18.79 34.26
C SER A 95 -11.86 18.15 33.52
N LEU A 96 -10.64 18.60 33.83
CA LEU A 96 -9.42 17.96 33.34
C LEU A 96 -9.17 16.66 34.10
N VAL A 97 -9.05 15.54 33.37
CA VAL A 97 -8.75 14.24 33.96
C VAL A 97 -7.26 14.13 34.29
N SER A 98 -6.95 13.71 35.50
CA SER A 98 -5.58 13.38 35.91
C SER A 98 -5.21 11.99 35.39
N LEU A 99 -4.39 11.94 34.34
CA LEU A 99 -3.92 10.69 33.74
C LEU A 99 -2.94 9.95 34.67
N LEU A 100 -3.00 8.62 34.69
CA LEU A 100 -2.07 7.78 35.46
C LEU A 100 -0.62 7.91 34.98
N GLN A 101 -0.42 8.13 33.67
CA GLN A 101 0.87 8.36 33.03
C GLN A 101 0.72 9.41 31.93
N PRO A 102 1.74 10.26 31.69
CA PRO A 102 1.75 11.18 30.56
C PRO A 102 1.72 10.43 29.21
N VAL A 103 0.89 10.89 28.29
CA VAL A 103 0.82 10.36 26.90
C VAL A 103 1.47 11.38 25.97
N LEU A 104 2.70 11.10 25.55
CA LEU A 104 3.47 11.97 24.66
C LEU A 104 3.09 11.70 23.19
N LEU A 105 2.72 12.75 22.48
CA LEU A 105 2.39 12.69 21.05
C LEU A 105 3.64 13.00 20.21
N PRO A 106 3.88 12.29 19.09
CA PRO A 106 5.07 12.49 18.26
C PRO A 106 5.00 13.70 17.32
N TYR A 107 3.91 14.46 17.34
CA TYR A 107 3.59 15.49 16.35
C TYR A 107 4.09 16.88 16.79
N ALA A 108 4.66 17.64 15.85
CA ALA A 108 4.99 19.05 16.04
C ALA A 108 3.72 19.94 16.02
N ALA A 109 3.83 21.18 16.49
CA ALA A 109 2.68 22.08 16.64
C ALA A 109 1.96 22.36 15.30
N GLU A 110 2.74 22.52 14.24
CA GLU A 110 2.28 22.74 12.87
C GLU A 110 1.64 21.50 12.23
N GLU A 111 1.96 20.30 12.73
CA GLU A 111 1.43 19.02 12.21
C GLU A 111 0.11 18.62 12.88
N LEU A 112 -0.14 19.11 14.11
CA LEU A 112 -1.33 18.76 14.88
C LEU A 112 -2.66 18.97 14.12
N PRO A 113 -2.88 20.06 13.35
CA PRO A 113 -4.11 20.25 12.59
C PRO A 113 -4.33 19.17 11.51
N ASP A 114 -3.25 18.66 10.92
CA ASP A 114 -3.26 17.72 9.79
C ASP A 114 -3.38 16.25 10.24
N VAL A 115 -3.28 15.98 11.54
CA VAL A 115 -3.49 14.63 12.10
C VAL A 115 -4.94 14.18 11.84
N GLN A 116 -5.10 13.13 11.03
CA GLN A 116 -6.37 12.46 10.79
C GLN A 116 -6.60 11.37 11.84
N MET A 117 -7.87 11.13 12.19
CA MET A 117 -8.25 10.20 13.26
C MET A 117 -9.43 9.34 12.83
N CYS A 118 -9.37 8.05 13.15
CA CYS A 118 -10.50 7.14 13.04
C CYS A 118 -10.64 6.37 14.34
N GLN A 119 -11.80 6.49 15.00
CA GLN A 119 -12.09 5.77 16.22
C GLN A 119 -12.84 4.47 15.91
N VAL A 120 -12.44 3.40 16.60
CA VAL A 120 -13.15 2.12 16.68
C VAL A 120 -13.19 1.70 18.15
N ASN A 121 -14.36 1.76 18.77
CA ASN A 121 -14.54 1.48 20.21
C ASN A 121 -13.56 2.32 21.05
N ASP A 122 -12.77 1.68 21.91
CA ASP A 122 -11.76 2.30 22.79
C ASP A 122 -10.43 2.65 22.10
N VAL A 123 -10.33 2.42 20.79
CA VAL A 123 -9.12 2.63 20.02
C VAL A 123 -9.30 3.78 19.05
N VAL A 124 -8.33 4.67 19.00
CA VAL A 124 -8.22 5.71 17.98
C VAL A 124 -6.95 5.49 17.15
N TYR A 125 -7.13 5.35 15.84
CA TYR A 125 -6.05 5.28 14.86
C TYR A 125 -5.71 6.70 14.40
N LEU A 126 -4.42 7.05 14.48
CA LEU A 126 -3.90 8.37 14.13
C LEU A 126 -2.97 8.26 12.92
N THR A 127 -3.12 9.14 11.94
CA THR A 127 -2.25 9.19 10.75
C THR A 127 -1.78 10.60 10.44
N HIS A 128 -0.56 10.70 9.94
CA HIS A 128 0.03 11.93 9.43
C HIS A 128 1.08 11.59 8.35
N PRO A 129 1.22 12.37 7.26
CA PRO A 129 2.12 12.03 6.13
C PRO A 129 3.60 11.82 6.50
N HIS A 130 4.05 12.45 7.58
CA HIS A 130 5.44 12.43 8.05
C HIS A 130 5.69 11.51 9.25
N HIS A 131 4.66 10.89 9.83
CA HIS A 131 4.79 10.04 11.02
C HIS A 131 4.17 8.67 10.82
N GLU A 132 4.78 7.65 11.42
CA GLU A 132 4.23 6.30 11.45
C GLU A 132 2.83 6.28 12.10
N PRO A 133 1.87 5.48 11.58
CA PRO A 133 0.56 5.35 12.17
C PRO A 133 0.62 4.96 13.66
N ARG A 134 -0.18 5.63 14.48
CA ARG A 134 -0.25 5.40 15.93
C ARG A 134 -1.61 4.84 16.32
N LYS A 135 -1.61 4.08 17.40
CA LYS A 135 -2.81 3.57 18.07
C LYS A 135 -2.89 4.20 19.46
N LEU A 136 -3.94 4.99 19.71
CA LEU A 136 -4.27 5.54 21.02
C LEU A 136 -5.37 4.68 21.63
N ILE A 137 -5.11 4.05 22.77
CA ILE A 137 -6.02 3.10 23.42
C ILE A 137 -6.45 3.66 24.77
N ARG A 138 -7.75 3.63 25.02
CA ARG A 138 -8.36 3.93 26.32
C ARG A 138 -8.57 2.63 27.09
N TYR A 139 -7.95 2.51 28.26
CA TYR A 139 -8.19 1.40 29.21
C TYR A 139 -9.13 1.81 30.34
N ALA A 140 -9.15 3.10 30.69
CA ALA A 140 -10.05 3.72 31.65
C ALA A 140 -10.15 5.22 31.35
N ASP A 141 -10.97 5.97 32.11
CA ASP A 141 -11.04 7.44 31.98
C ASP A 141 -9.66 8.11 32.12
N ASN A 142 -8.82 7.58 33.03
CA ASN A 142 -7.49 8.11 33.36
C ASN A 142 -6.31 7.25 32.87
N ASP A 143 -6.55 6.14 32.16
CA ASP A 143 -5.50 5.27 31.61
C ASP A 143 -5.61 5.26 30.09
N TRP A 144 -4.79 6.10 29.45
CA TRP A 144 -4.66 6.21 28.01
C TRP A 144 -3.23 5.89 27.64
N ARG A 145 -3.05 5.16 26.53
CA ARG A 145 -1.70 4.78 26.06
C ARG A 145 -1.61 4.91 24.56
N ILE A 146 -0.52 5.48 24.08
CA ILE A 146 -0.20 5.58 22.66
C ILE A 146 0.93 4.64 22.32
N GLN A 147 0.82 3.95 21.20
CA GLN A 147 1.87 3.08 20.68
C GLN A 147 1.95 3.18 19.16
N VAL A 148 3.08 2.77 18.60
CA VAL A 148 3.19 2.51 17.16
C VAL A 148 2.20 1.40 16.80
N LEU A 149 1.54 1.51 15.65
CA LEU A 149 0.69 0.45 15.15
C LEU A 149 1.54 -0.76 14.76
N GLU A 150 1.38 -1.84 15.50
CA GLU A 150 2.03 -3.13 15.22
C GLU A 150 1.17 -3.93 14.24
N TRP A 151 1.82 -4.61 13.31
CA TRP A 151 1.16 -5.33 12.23
C TRP A 151 1.25 -6.82 12.46
N ARG A 152 0.14 -7.53 12.34
CA ARG A 152 0.17 -8.98 12.10
C ARG A 152 0.78 -9.27 10.74
N PHE A 153 0.39 -8.49 9.74
CA PHE A 153 1.05 -8.45 8.45
C PHE A 153 1.02 -7.02 7.91
N PRO A 154 2.18 -6.41 7.60
CA PRO A 154 2.27 -5.00 7.23
C PRO A 154 1.77 -4.77 5.79
N PRO A 155 1.36 -3.55 5.46
CA PRO A 155 1.05 -3.17 4.08
C PRO A 155 2.34 -3.13 3.25
N LEU A 156 2.32 -3.79 2.10
CA LEU A 156 3.45 -3.89 1.18
C LEU A 156 3.14 -3.18 -0.15
N LEU A 157 4.18 -2.66 -0.80
CA LEU A 157 4.13 -2.24 -2.21
C LEU A 157 3.91 -3.45 -3.12
N ASP A 158 3.85 -3.20 -4.42
CA ASP A 158 3.82 -4.31 -5.37
C ASP A 158 5.17 -5.01 -5.39
N GLU A 159 5.12 -6.33 -5.61
CA GLU A 159 6.31 -7.16 -5.80
C GLU A 159 7.23 -6.44 -6.77
N ASN A 160 8.52 -6.39 -6.42
CA ASN A 160 9.47 -5.75 -7.29
C ASN A 160 9.28 -6.33 -8.71
N PRO A 161 9.18 -5.48 -9.74
CA PRO A 161 9.27 -5.97 -11.09
C PRO A 161 10.71 -6.41 -11.27
N GLY A 162 11.07 -7.60 -10.78
CA GLY A 162 12.14 -8.34 -11.44
C GLY A 162 11.70 -8.38 -12.88
N ASP A 163 12.48 -7.78 -13.80
CA ASP A 163 12.14 -7.70 -15.23
C ASP A 163 11.38 -8.96 -15.58
N GLN A 164 10.07 -8.83 -15.82
CA GLN A 164 9.26 -9.98 -16.15
C GLN A 164 9.99 -10.63 -17.31
N ALA A 165 10.43 -11.87 -17.13
CA ALA A 165 10.64 -12.72 -18.28
C ALA A 165 9.40 -12.50 -19.14
N MET A 166 9.59 -12.08 -20.39
CA MET A 166 8.50 -11.93 -21.34
C MET A 166 7.55 -13.12 -21.14
N PRO A 167 6.23 -12.89 -21.07
CA PRO A 167 5.29 -13.95 -20.72
C PRO A 167 5.58 -15.15 -21.62
N ASP A 168 5.64 -16.35 -21.02
CA ASP A 168 5.67 -17.61 -21.75
C ASP A 168 4.38 -17.73 -22.56
N GLN A 169 4.28 -17.01 -23.68
CA GLN A 169 3.27 -17.23 -24.70
C GLN A 169 3.68 -18.49 -25.45
N TYR A 170 3.21 -19.63 -24.95
CA TYR A 170 3.18 -20.87 -25.69
C TYR A 170 2.19 -20.73 -26.85
N ASP A 171 2.64 -20.15 -27.96
CA ASP A 171 1.86 -20.11 -29.18
C ASP A 171 2.01 -21.45 -29.92
N THR A 172 0.96 -22.27 -29.88
CA THR A 172 0.91 -23.53 -30.63
C THR A 172 0.81 -23.23 -32.13
N LEU A 173 1.90 -23.44 -32.87
CA LEU A 173 1.92 -23.37 -34.33
C LEU A 173 0.99 -24.42 -34.93
N SER A 174 -0.19 -23.98 -35.39
CA SER A 174 -1.03 -24.77 -36.30
C SER A 174 -0.44 -24.71 -37.72
N SER A 175 -0.52 -25.82 -38.44
CA SER A 175 0.38 -26.17 -39.53
C SER A 175 0.17 -25.47 -40.88
N ASN A 176 -0.50 -24.32 -40.99
CA ASN A 176 -0.69 -23.66 -42.29
C ASN A 176 -0.92 -22.14 -42.18
N GLY A 177 0.14 -21.35 -42.32
CA GLY A 177 0.05 -19.89 -42.50
C GLY A 177 1.35 -19.16 -42.19
N LEU A 178 2.15 -18.87 -43.22
CA LEU A 178 3.42 -18.13 -43.11
C LEU A 178 3.16 -16.62 -43.07
N ALA A 179 3.22 -16.01 -41.88
CA ALA A 179 3.30 -14.56 -41.73
C ALA A 179 4.77 -14.10 -41.55
N PRO A 180 5.15 -12.88 -41.98
CA PRO A 180 6.52 -12.39 -41.89
C PRO A 180 6.92 -12.11 -40.44
N PHE A 181 8.03 -12.71 -40.00
CA PHE A 181 8.60 -12.57 -38.66
C PHE A 181 9.23 -11.19 -38.42
N ASN A 182 8.77 -10.48 -37.40
CA ASN A 182 9.35 -9.23 -36.92
C ASN A 182 9.75 -9.24 -35.43
N HIS A 183 9.81 -10.40 -34.75
CA HIS A 183 10.22 -10.52 -33.35
C HIS A 183 11.49 -11.36 -33.15
N VAL A 184 12.30 -11.00 -32.14
CA VAL A 184 13.58 -11.66 -31.77
C VAL A 184 13.37 -12.57 -30.57
N GLY A 185 13.82 -13.83 -30.66
CA GLY A 185 13.87 -14.79 -29.55
C GLY A 185 12.61 -15.62 -29.34
N TYR A 186 12.43 -16.67 -30.15
CA TYR A 186 11.38 -17.69 -29.95
C TYR A 186 11.99 -19.09 -29.78
N TYR A 187 11.35 -19.92 -28.96
CA TYR A 187 11.54 -21.36 -28.93
C TYR A 187 10.52 -22.03 -29.84
N VAL A 188 10.94 -22.99 -30.67
CA VAL A 188 10.04 -23.81 -31.49
C VAL A 188 9.90 -25.18 -30.84
N ASN A 189 8.68 -25.58 -30.52
CA ASN A 189 8.37 -26.93 -30.04
C ASN A 189 7.69 -27.72 -31.18
N PHE A 190 8.15 -28.94 -31.45
CA PHE A 190 7.52 -29.83 -32.42
C PHE A 190 6.53 -30.76 -31.67
N PRO A 191 5.24 -30.82 -32.05
CA PRO A 191 4.29 -31.70 -31.37
C PRO A 191 4.63 -33.17 -31.65
N GLY A 192 4.48 -33.98 -30.62
CA GLY A 192 5.15 -35.28 -30.46
C GLY A 192 4.85 -36.34 -31.53
N GLY A 193 5.83 -37.22 -31.70
CA GLY A 193 5.69 -38.45 -32.47
C GLY A 193 7.04 -39.01 -32.92
N SER A 194 7.62 -39.89 -32.11
CA SER A 194 8.80 -40.75 -32.37
C SER A 194 10.18 -40.09 -32.49
N SER A 195 11.13 -40.73 -31.80
CA SER A 195 12.53 -40.37 -31.62
C SER A 195 13.26 -40.20 -32.96
N ASN A 196 13.66 -38.98 -33.32
CA ASN A 196 14.71 -38.68 -34.30
C ASN A 196 15.24 -37.26 -34.09
N SER A 197 16.57 -37.10 -34.01
CA SER A 197 17.27 -35.82 -33.90
C SER A 197 17.42 -35.15 -35.27
N VAL A 198 17.28 -33.82 -35.36
CA VAL A 198 17.46 -33.02 -36.60
C VAL A 198 18.84 -32.36 -36.60
N TYR A 199 19.62 -32.55 -37.66
CA TYR A 199 20.87 -31.81 -37.93
C TYR A 199 20.54 -30.57 -38.79
N CYS A 200 20.97 -29.38 -38.36
CA CYS A 200 20.91 -28.17 -39.17
C CYS A 200 22.29 -27.50 -39.14
N GLU A 201 22.89 -27.27 -40.32
CA GLU A 201 24.10 -26.47 -40.44
C GLU A 201 23.78 -25.16 -41.18
N LEU A 202 24.26 -24.03 -40.66
CA LEU A 202 24.14 -22.72 -41.29
C LEU A 202 25.21 -22.60 -42.38
N LEU A 203 24.87 -22.96 -43.62
CA LEU A 203 25.75 -22.70 -44.75
C LEU A 203 25.67 -21.22 -45.14
N ASN A 204 26.73 -20.47 -44.87
CA ASN A 204 26.86 -19.08 -45.31
C ASN A 204 27.25 -19.08 -46.81
N VAL A 205 26.27 -19.13 -47.71
CA VAL A 205 26.53 -18.95 -49.14
C VAL A 205 26.72 -17.46 -49.41
N GLY A 206 27.91 -17.11 -49.90
CA GLY A 206 28.31 -15.73 -50.14
C GLY A 206 27.36 -14.94 -51.04
N MET A 207 26.97 -13.78 -50.52
CA MET A 207 26.68 -12.50 -51.18
C MET A 207 25.76 -12.48 -52.42
N GLY A 208 24.52 -12.01 -52.19
CA GLY A 208 23.65 -11.38 -53.19
C GLY A 208 22.54 -10.61 -52.47
N VAL A 209 22.43 -9.30 -52.74
CA VAL A 209 21.45 -8.41 -52.11
C VAL A 209 20.06 -8.75 -52.67
N ASN A 210 19.17 -9.29 -51.83
CA ASN A 210 17.76 -9.69 -52.09
C ASN A 210 17.48 -11.18 -52.38
N SER A 211 17.83 -12.09 -51.47
CA SER A 211 17.18 -13.40 -51.41
C SER A 211 16.88 -13.79 -49.96
N PRO A 212 15.69 -14.34 -49.65
CA PRO A 212 15.39 -14.81 -48.30
C PRO A 212 16.30 -15.99 -47.96
N THR A 213 16.79 -16.03 -46.73
CA THR A 213 17.57 -17.14 -46.20
C THR A 213 16.62 -18.31 -45.99
N HIS A 214 16.75 -19.38 -46.76
CA HIS A 214 15.95 -20.59 -46.59
C HIS A 214 16.69 -21.58 -45.67
N LEU A 215 15.98 -22.15 -44.70
CA LEU A 215 16.42 -23.32 -43.95
C LEU A 215 16.09 -24.56 -44.79
N THR A 216 17.10 -25.28 -45.29
CA THR A 216 16.90 -26.54 -46.04
C THR A 216 17.37 -27.72 -45.19
N ILE A 217 16.51 -28.72 -44.99
CA ILE A 217 16.80 -29.95 -44.25
C ILE A 217 17.47 -30.95 -45.21
N LEU A 218 18.70 -31.39 -44.93
CA LEU A 218 19.44 -32.34 -45.77
C LEU A 218 19.64 -33.68 -45.05
N GLY A 219 18.87 -34.71 -45.45
CA GLY A 219 19.20 -36.14 -45.32
C GLY A 219 19.41 -36.74 -43.91
N THR A 220 19.42 -38.08 -43.82
CA THR A 220 19.47 -38.87 -42.57
C THR A 220 20.88 -39.34 -42.14
N PRO A 221 21.35 -39.03 -40.92
CA PRO A 221 22.50 -39.66 -40.25
C PRO A 221 22.17 -40.39 -38.91
N PRO A 222 23.10 -41.18 -38.33
CA PRO A 222 22.81 -42.18 -37.30
C PRO A 222 22.75 -41.65 -35.85
N SER A 223 22.13 -42.48 -35.02
CA SER A 223 21.58 -42.26 -33.67
C SER A 223 22.47 -41.63 -32.59
N GLY A 224 21.87 -40.76 -31.76
CA GLY A 224 22.30 -40.45 -30.40
C GLY A 224 22.24 -38.95 -30.06
N ASP A 225 21.38 -38.59 -29.10
CA ASP A 225 21.24 -37.29 -28.43
C ASP A 225 20.37 -36.19 -29.07
N VAL A 226 19.51 -35.61 -28.23
CA VAL A 226 18.64 -34.45 -28.50
C VAL A 226 19.43 -33.17 -28.16
N LYS A 227 19.59 -32.24 -29.12
CA LYS A 227 20.15 -30.90 -28.87
C LYS A 227 19.18 -29.79 -29.30
N ARG A 228 19.06 -28.76 -28.46
CA ARG A 228 18.28 -27.53 -28.70
C ARG A 228 19.10 -26.56 -29.55
N ILE A 229 18.51 -25.91 -30.55
CA ILE A 229 19.20 -24.94 -31.43
C ILE A 229 18.70 -23.52 -31.14
N LEU A 230 19.63 -22.60 -30.87
CA LEU A 230 19.38 -21.16 -30.82
C LEU A 230 19.75 -20.56 -32.18
N VAL A 231 18.81 -19.89 -32.84
CA VAL A 231 19.09 -19.11 -34.06
C VAL A 231 19.12 -17.63 -33.68
N GLN A 232 20.30 -17.05 -33.56
CA GLN A 232 20.48 -15.60 -33.41
C GLN A 232 21.04 -15.00 -34.69
N ARG A 233 20.36 -13.98 -35.23
CA ARG A 233 20.88 -13.16 -36.33
C ARG A 233 21.96 -12.22 -35.78
N ARG A 234 23.19 -12.31 -36.30
CA ARG A 234 24.22 -11.29 -36.07
C ARG A 234 23.79 -9.98 -36.74
N PHE A 235 23.62 -8.90 -35.96
CA PHE A 235 23.80 -7.56 -36.50
C PHE A 235 25.29 -7.22 -36.39
N ALA A 236 26.00 -7.26 -37.52
CA ALA A 236 27.29 -6.59 -37.63
C ALA A 236 26.99 -5.10 -37.82
N ASN A 237 27.26 -4.29 -36.80
CA ASN A 237 27.18 -2.84 -36.91
C ASN A 237 28.37 -2.33 -37.73
N THR A 238 28.19 -2.26 -39.04
CA THR A 238 28.99 -1.41 -39.93
C THR A 238 28.06 -0.77 -40.95
N ASN A 239 28.11 0.57 -40.97
CA ASN A 239 27.60 1.51 -41.99
C ASN A 239 26.14 1.99 -41.90
N THR A 240 26.03 3.28 -41.54
CA THR A 240 25.16 4.32 -42.13
C THR A 240 23.76 3.91 -42.60
N PHE A 241 22.73 4.22 -41.80
CA PHE A 241 21.36 4.34 -42.31
C PHE A 241 21.04 5.82 -42.58
N GLN A 242 20.92 6.17 -43.86
CA GLN A 242 20.20 7.37 -44.31
C GLN A 242 18.70 7.07 -44.36
N PRO A 243 17.81 8.02 -44.00
CA PRO A 243 16.38 7.82 -44.17
C PRO A 243 16.02 8.04 -45.64
N LYS A 244 15.54 7.00 -46.32
CA LYS A 244 15.03 7.10 -47.70
C LYS A 244 13.55 6.71 -47.73
N GLY A 245 12.72 7.72 -48.03
CA GLY A 245 11.59 7.62 -48.94
C GLY A 245 10.38 6.81 -48.48
N TRP A 246 9.33 7.53 -48.10
CA TRP A 246 7.96 7.13 -48.37
C TRP A 246 7.81 6.72 -49.85
N GLN A 247 7.30 5.52 -50.12
CA GLN A 247 6.63 5.20 -51.38
C GLN A 247 5.14 4.94 -51.11
N SER A 248 4.34 5.54 -51.97
CA SER A 248 2.88 5.59 -52.00
C SER A 248 2.19 4.24 -51.88
N VAL A 249 1.24 4.13 -50.95
CA VAL A 249 0.03 3.31 -51.16
C VAL A 249 -1.08 4.29 -51.55
N ALA A 250 -1.70 4.03 -52.69
CA ALA A 250 -2.80 4.81 -53.22
C ALA A 250 -4.01 4.79 -52.26
N SER A 251 -4.52 5.99 -51.99
CA SER A 251 -5.91 6.35 -51.69
C SER A 251 -6.78 5.39 -50.83
N ALA A 252 -7.03 5.78 -49.58
CA ALA A 252 -8.39 5.93 -49.06
C ALA A 252 -8.37 6.85 -47.83
N THR A 253 -9.10 7.97 -47.96
CA THR A 253 -9.29 9.04 -46.98
C THR A 253 -10.02 8.60 -45.72
N TRP A 254 -9.54 9.01 -44.54
CA TRP A 254 -10.41 9.53 -43.50
C TRP A 254 -9.70 10.58 -42.62
N GLN A 255 -10.36 11.73 -42.46
CA GLN A 255 -9.88 12.94 -41.79
C GLN A 255 -10.24 12.93 -40.30
N GLY A 256 -9.34 13.41 -39.44
CA GLY A 256 -9.65 13.77 -38.05
C GLY A 256 -8.38 13.84 -37.18
N ALA A 257 -7.99 15.04 -36.77
CA ALA A 257 -6.71 15.39 -36.14
C ALA A 257 -6.78 15.51 -34.61
N LEU A 258 -5.68 15.18 -33.88
CA LEU A 258 -5.31 15.73 -32.56
C LEU A 258 -3.77 15.63 -32.33
N PRO A 259 -3.17 16.45 -31.41
CA PRO A 259 -1.81 17.03 -31.55
C PRO A 259 -0.71 16.54 -30.58
N ASP A 260 0.54 16.71 -31.05
CA ASP A 260 1.84 17.05 -30.43
C ASP A 260 2.21 16.66 -28.98
N ILE A 261 3.29 15.85 -28.86
CA ILE A 261 4.21 15.83 -27.70
C ILE A 261 5.65 16.00 -28.21
N HIS A 262 6.34 17.04 -27.73
CA HIS A 262 7.78 17.29 -27.91
C HIS A 262 8.60 16.78 -26.70
N PRO A 263 9.77 16.13 -26.89
CA PRO A 263 10.73 15.87 -25.80
C PRO A 263 11.76 17.01 -25.59
N ILE A 264 12.13 17.20 -24.32
CA ILE A 264 13.08 18.19 -23.75
C ILE A 264 14.53 17.64 -23.81
N PRO A 265 15.57 18.44 -24.13
CA PRO A 265 16.98 17.98 -24.09
C PRO A 265 17.70 18.30 -22.76
N LEU A 266 18.53 17.35 -22.29
CA LEU A 266 19.46 17.45 -21.16
C LEU A 266 20.77 18.17 -21.55
N VAL A 267 21.39 18.87 -20.60
CA VAL A 267 22.62 19.68 -20.70
C VAL A 267 23.79 18.95 -20.04
N ASP A 268 24.96 18.88 -20.69
CA ASP A 268 26.23 18.37 -20.12
C ASP A 268 27.23 19.51 -19.80
N PRO A 269 28.10 19.39 -18.76
CA PRO A 269 28.96 20.48 -18.30
C PRO A 269 30.33 20.57 -19.01
N ILE A 270 30.86 21.79 -19.04
CA ILE A 270 32.15 22.23 -19.62
C ILE A 270 33.26 22.17 -18.57
N THR A 271 34.46 21.74 -18.95
CA THR A 271 35.71 22.12 -18.27
C THR A 271 36.77 22.57 -19.28
N THR A 272 37.42 23.69 -18.99
CA THR A 272 38.54 24.30 -19.73
C THR A 272 39.89 23.82 -19.22
N ASN A 273 40.91 23.76 -20.08
CA ASN A 273 42.26 24.19 -19.70
C ASN A 273 43.08 24.66 -20.92
N ALA A 274 43.94 25.64 -20.69
CA ALA A 274 44.69 26.42 -21.67
C ALA A 274 46.15 25.97 -21.74
N ALA A 275 46.67 25.79 -22.96
CA ALA A 275 48.02 26.18 -23.36
C ALA A 275 48.18 26.01 -24.88
N THR A 276 48.34 27.14 -25.58
CA THR A 276 48.86 27.28 -26.95
C THR A 276 48.15 26.51 -28.10
N GLY A 277 47.10 27.14 -28.65
CA GLY A 277 46.96 27.35 -30.09
C GLY A 277 46.28 26.27 -30.95
N ASP A 278 45.04 26.60 -31.36
CA ASP A 278 44.21 26.06 -32.45
C ASP A 278 43.58 24.66 -32.32
N TYR A 279 42.32 24.64 -31.88
CA TYR A 279 41.36 23.56 -32.08
C TYR A 279 40.18 24.05 -32.94
N ARG A 280 39.78 23.28 -33.96
CA ARG A 280 38.50 23.50 -34.66
C ARG A 280 37.42 22.61 -34.05
N ILE A 281 36.33 23.23 -33.61
CA ILE A 281 35.12 22.53 -33.16
C ILE A 281 34.26 22.25 -34.39
N TYR A 282 33.91 20.99 -34.63
CA TYR A 282 32.90 20.63 -35.62
C TYR A 282 31.55 20.51 -34.94
N PHE A 283 30.62 21.41 -35.25
CA PHE A 283 29.20 21.20 -34.94
C PHE A 283 28.59 20.27 -35.98
N LYS A 284 28.09 19.11 -35.57
CA LYS A 284 27.28 18.27 -36.43
C LYS A 284 25.83 18.76 -36.37
N GLY A 285 25.54 19.85 -37.10
CA GLY A 285 24.19 20.39 -37.26
C GLY A 285 23.79 20.40 -38.73
N SER A 286 22.65 19.80 -39.06
CA SER A 286 22.04 19.92 -40.39
C SER A 286 21.46 21.33 -40.53
N VAL A 287 22.00 22.14 -41.44
CA VAL A 287 21.42 23.44 -41.82
C VAL A 287 20.44 23.22 -42.98
N PHE A 288 19.18 23.57 -42.78
CA PHE A 288 18.22 23.69 -43.89
C PHE A 288 18.29 25.11 -44.48
N PRO A 289 18.23 25.27 -45.81
CA PRO A 289 18.12 26.59 -46.42
C PRO A 289 16.73 27.16 -46.13
N GLY A 290 16.68 28.31 -45.45
CA GLY A 290 15.48 29.13 -45.30
C GLY A 290 14.72 29.06 -43.96
N GLY A 291 15.27 28.48 -42.89
CA GLY A 291 14.61 28.43 -41.58
C GLY A 291 15.32 29.26 -40.51
N LYS A 292 14.66 30.29 -39.96
CA LYS A 292 15.16 31.07 -38.81
C LYS A 292 15.18 30.20 -37.54
N LEU A 293 16.27 30.26 -36.78
CA LEU A 293 16.37 29.69 -35.43
C LEU A 293 15.80 30.71 -34.41
N ARG A 294 14.82 30.30 -33.59
CA ARG A 294 14.37 31.10 -32.43
C ARG A 294 14.81 30.38 -31.15
N LEU A 295 15.66 31.03 -30.35
CA LEU A 295 15.96 30.60 -28.97
C LEU A 295 15.24 31.52 -27.98
N LYS A 296 14.74 30.93 -26.90
CA LYS A 296 13.87 31.59 -25.91
C LYS A 296 14.67 32.41 -24.89
N THR A 297 15.40 33.41 -25.36
CA THR A 297 15.88 34.56 -24.58
C THR A 297 16.09 35.70 -25.56
N GLY A 298 15.14 36.63 -25.63
CA GLY A 298 15.04 37.59 -26.74
C GLY A 298 16.21 38.57 -26.84
N TYR A 299 17.10 38.37 -27.83
CA TYR A 299 17.90 39.38 -28.54
C TYR A 299 18.31 38.78 -29.91
N GLU A 300 18.21 39.56 -31.00
CA GLU A 300 18.57 39.18 -32.39
C GLU A 300 19.98 39.67 -32.75
N TRP A 301 20.80 38.83 -33.41
CA TRP A 301 22.05 39.23 -34.07
C TRP A 301 22.12 38.62 -35.47
N ASP A 302 22.48 39.45 -36.44
CA ASP A 302 22.56 39.12 -37.88
C ASP A 302 24.00 38.70 -38.23
N LEU A 303 24.17 37.57 -38.93
CA LEU A 303 25.48 37.12 -39.41
C LEU A 303 25.51 37.22 -40.94
N ALA A 304 26.08 38.31 -41.42
CA ALA A 304 26.30 38.57 -42.83
C ALA A 304 27.33 37.61 -43.44
N ALA A 305 27.08 37.31 -44.70
CA ALA A 305 27.83 36.42 -45.58
C ALA A 305 29.26 36.91 -45.91
N ASN A 306 30.20 35.97 -46.03
CA ASN A 306 31.12 35.75 -47.18
C ASN A 306 32.43 35.06 -46.74
N GLY A 307 33.01 34.28 -47.65
CA GLY A 307 34.03 33.26 -47.38
C GLY A 307 35.50 33.67 -47.57
N TYR A 308 36.36 32.69 -47.22
CA TYR A 308 37.72 32.34 -47.68
C TYR A 308 38.84 33.41 -47.78
N GLU A 309 39.99 33.19 -47.12
CA GLU A 309 41.28 32.71 -47.70
C GLU A 309 42.56 33.12 -46.89
N TRP A 310 43.63 32.34 -47.12
CA TRP A 310 44.98 32.25 -46.53
C TRP A 310 45.84 33.52 -46.43
N ILE A 311 46.82 33.59 -45.49
CA ILE A 311 48.30 33.85 -45.71
C ILE A 311 49.14 33.30 -44.53
N SER A 312 50.28 32.69 -44.84
CA SER A 312 51.33 32.11 -43.97
C SER A 312 52.42 33.11 -43.55
N GLY A 313 53.16 32.81 -42.47
CA GLY A 313 54.58 33.20 -42.36
C GLY A 313 55.03 33.93 -41.08
N ALA A 314 55.79 33.18 -40.26
CA ALA A 314 57.05 33.55 -39.59
C ALA A 314 57.24 34.90 -38.87
N GLY A 315 57.75 34.82 -37.62
CA GLY A 315 58.78 35.77 -37.15
C GLY A 315 58.69 36.24 -35.70
N SER A 316 59.54 35.69 -34.84
CA SER A 316 60.23 36.31 -33.69
C SER A 316 59.43 37.02 -32.58
N GLY A 317 59.48 36.47 -31.36
CA GLY A 317 59.29 37.24 -30.12
C GLY A 317 60.53 38.09 -29.77
N PRO A 318 60.70 38.53 -28.50
CA PRO A 318 59.75 38.66 -27.40
C PRO A 318 59.75 40.09 -26.78
N ALA A 319 58.73 40.44 -26.01
CA ALA A 319 58.81 41.18 -24.74
C ALA A 319 57.42 41.66 -24.32
N ALA A 320 56.93 41.09 -23.21
CA ALA A 320 55.85 41.68 -22.44
C ALA A 320 56.39 42.90 -21.68
N THR A 321 55.68 44.03 -21.73
CA THR A 321 55.33 44.81 -20.52
C THR A 321 54.33 45.93 -20.82
N THR A 322 53.15 45.77 -20.25
CA THR A 322 52.37 46.75 -19.47
C THR A 322 52.00 48.10 -20.07
N ILE A 323 50.69 48.31 -20.30
CA ILE A 323 49.96 49.52 -19.86
C ILE A 323 48.52 49.10 -19.41
N GLN A 324 48.19 49.40 -18.16
CA GLN A 324 46.83 49.46 -17.57
C GLN A 324 46.18 50.85 -17.86
N PRO A 325 45.05 51.26 -17.25
CA PRO A 325 43.73 50.65 -17.03
C PRO A 325 42.59 51.57 -17.53
N GLY A 326 41.35 51.06 -17.65
CA GLY A 326 40.17 51.94 -17.60
C GLY A 326 38.91 51.42 -18.31
N ALA A 327 37.93 51.01 -17.48
CA ALA A 327 36.46 50.96 -17.68
C ALA A 327 35.93 50.26 -18.96
N TRP A 328 34.93 49.38 -18.92
CA TRP A 328 33.61 49.57 -18.30
C TRP A 328 33.01 48.27 -17.75
N ARG A 329 32.23 48.43 -16.67
CA ARG A 329 31.42 47.43 -15.99
C ARG A 329 30.09 47.18 -16.72
N TYR A 330 29.61 45.93 -16.70
CA TYR A 330 28.23 45.62 -16.32
C TYR A 330 28.23 44.37 -15.44
N SER A 331 27.61 44.50 -14.27
CA SER A 331 27.34 43.46 -13.29
C SER A 331 25.94 42.89 -13.51
N ILE A 332 25.78 41.57 -13.38
CA ILE A 332 24.53 41.00 -12.85
C ILE A 332 24.89 40.38 -11.50
N ASP A 333 24.34 40.99 -10.47
CA ASP A 333 24.41 40.60 -9.07
C ASP A 333 23.33 39.54 -8.83
N MET A 334 23.73 38.36 -8.35
CA MET A 334 22.86 37.48 -7.57
C MET A 334 23.58 37.26 -6.24
N GLY A 335 23.25 38.09 -5.26
CA GLY A 335 23.82 38.06 -3.94
C GLY A 335 23.43 36.81 -3.14
N GLY A 336 24.32 36.44 -2.20
CA GLY A 336 23.92 35.75 -0.97
C GLY A 336 24.60 34.40 -0.67
N SER A 337 25.90 34.43 -0.37
CA SER A 337 26.62 33.51 0.54
C SER A 337 27.17 32.16 0.00
N PRO A 338 28.33 31.69 0.56
CA PRO A 338 29.36 30.98 -0.19
C PRO A 338 29.34 29.47 0.03
N LEU A 339 29.69 28.69 -1.00
CA LEU A 339 29.98 27.26 -0.85
C LEU A 339 31.47 27.03 -1.11
N MET A 340 32.10 26.49 -0.06
CA MET A 340 33.51 26.13 0.04
C MET A 340 33.89 25.09 -1.02
N LEU A 341 35.12 25.21 -1.53
CA LEU A 341 35.80 24.16 -2.26
C LEU A 341 36.03 22.96 -1.35
N ASP A 342 35.62 21.77 -1.79
CA ASP A 342 36.21 20.51 -1.36
C ASP A 342 36.61 19.69 -2.61
N GLU A 343 37.75 19.02 -2.49
CA GLU A 343 38.61 18.46 -3.53
C GLU A 343 37.97 17.31 -4.33
N PHE A 344 37.90 17.45 -5.67
CA PHE A 344 37.63 16.32 -6.57
C PHE A 344 38.91 15.52 -6.82
N GLY A 345 39.15 14.51 -5.99
CA GLY A 345 40.03 13.39 -6.30
C GLY A 345 39.22 12.23 -6.90
N SER A 346 39.07 12.19 -8.23
CA SER A 346 38.58 10.99 -8.94
C SER A 346 39.43 10.73 -10.18
N GLN A 347 40.40 9.85 -10.04
CA GLN A 347 41.01 9.15 -11.17
C GLN A 347 39.97 8.21 -11.81
N ARG A 348 39.49 8.59 -12.99
CA ARG A 348 39.05 7.64 -14.02
C ARG A 348 39.87 7.92 -15.29
N PRO A 349 40.40 6.91 -15.98
CA PRO A 349 41.19 7.14 -17.19
C PRO A 349 40.27 7.60 -18.32
N THR A 350 40.41 8.87 -18.71
CA THR A 350 39.83 9.41 -19.93
C THR A 350 40.69 8.97 -21.12
N TYR A 351 40.13 8.22 -22.07
CA TYR A 351 40.80 8.02 -23.35
C TYR A 351 40.61 9.29 -24.18
N VAL A 352 41.72 9.99 -24.46
CA VAL A 352 41.76 11.07 -25.45
C VAL A 352 42.43 10.51 -26.69
N ALA A 353 41.69 10.45 -27.81
CA ALA A 353 42.31 10.20 -29.11
C ALA A 353 42.88 11.53 -29.63
N LEU A 354 44.19 11.64 -29.73
CA LEU A 354 44.87 12.74 -30.42
C LEU A 354 45.46 12.20 -31.72
N GLN A 355 45.04 12.75 -32.85
CA GLN A 355 45.69 12.48 -34.13
C GLN A 355 46.82 13.47 -34.33
N LYS A 356 48.02 12.94 -34.57
CA LYS A 356 49.19 13.74 -34.94
C LYS A 356 49.61 13.38 -36.36
N ARG A 357 49.93 14.40 -37.16
CA ARG A 357 50.52 14.24 -38.49
C ARG A 357 52.03 14.24 -38.33
N ASP A 358 52.70 13.13 -38.63
CA ASP A 358 54.16 13.03 -38.45
C ASP A 358 54.98 13.70 -39.58
N THR A 359 54.37 14.14 -40.69
CA THR A 359 55.08 14.97 -41.70
C THR A 359 54.12 15.84 -42.54
N PRO A 360 54.48 17.10 -42.88
CA PRO A 360 53.63 17.94 -43.74
C PRO A 360 53.64 17.42 -45.18
N GLY A 361 52.51 16.91 -45.68
CA GLY A 361 52.29 16.70 -47.13
C GLY A 361 51.72 15.35 -47.59
N SER A 362 51.75 14.28 -46.79
CA SER A 362 51.11 13.00 -47.13
C SER A 362 49.66 12.96 -46.66
N GLY A 363 48.78 12.27 -47.40
CA GLY A 363 47.33 12.28 -47.23
C GLY A 363 46.75 11.28 -46.21
N ASP A 364 47.58 10.58 -45.42
CA ASP A 364 47.13 9.51 -44.53
C ASP A 364 47.44 9.81 -43.04
N TRP A 365 46.49 9.49 -42.16
CA TRP A 365 46.55 9.68 -40.70
C TRP A 365 46.65 8.32 -39.99
N GLU A 366 47.57 8.15 -39.04
CA GLU A 366 47.68 6.94 -38.19
C GLU A 366 47.55 7.31 -36.70
N ASP A 367 46.92 6.44 -35.91
CA ASP A 367 46.64 6.64 -34.47
C ASP A 367 47.82 6.15 -33.60
N TYR A 368 48.32 6.99 -32.68
CA TYR A 368 49.34 6.62 -31.68
C TYR A 368 48.82 6.82 -30.25
N ILE A 369 49.01 5.81 -29.39
CA ILE A 369 48.82 5.90 -27.93
C ILE A 369 50.20 5.83 -27.27
N THR A 370 50.59 6.84 -26.49
CA THR A 370 51.83 6.83 -25.69
C THR A 370 51.50 6.85 -24.20
N PHE A 371 52.14 5.97 -23.42
CA PHE A 371 52.06 5.89 -21.96
C PHE A 371 53.22 6.64 -21.32
N ASP A 372 52.97 7.43 -20.27
CA ASP A 372 54.00 7.98 -19.38
C ASP A 372 54.45 6.92 -18.36
N PRO A 373 55.74 6.53 -18.33
CA PRO A 373 56.29 5.56 -17.39
C PRO A 373 57.19 6.27 -16.37
N THR A 374 56.63 6.80 -15.30
CA THR A 374 57.41 7.22 -14.13
C THR A 374 56.79 6.72 -12.83
N ILE A 375 57.30 5.56 -12.35
CA ILE A 375 57.89 5.33 -11.00
C ILE A 375 57.93 3.81 -10.69
N ALA A 376 59.12 3.25 -10.97
CA ALA A 376 59.90 2.19 -10.32
C ALA A 376 59.25 0.93 -9.68
N HIS A 377 59.57 -0.26 -10.22
CA HIS A 377 60.66 -1.09 -9.68
C HIS A 377 61.12 -2.24 -10.62
N ARG A 378 62.45 -2.37 -10.71
CA ARG A 378 63.36 -3.38 -11.29
C ARG A 378 62.78 -4.68 -11.90
N GLN A 379 63.16 -4.91 -13.16
CA GLN A 379 63.24 -6.21 -13.82
C GLN A 379 64.49 -7.01 -13.40
N THR A 380 64.36 -8.33 -13.28
CA THR A 380 65.32 -9.28 -13.87
C THR A 380 64.52 -10.50 -14.32
N VAL A 381 64.36 -10.65 -15.64
CA VAL A 381 63.68 -11.78 -16.28
C VAL A 381 64.72 -12.86 -16.55
N THR A 382 64.49 -14.06 -16.04
CA THR A 382 65.23 -15.28 -16.42
C THR A 382 64.21 -16.39 -16.63
N GLU A 383 64.22 -16.95 -17.84
CA GLU A 383 63.58 -18.20 -18.29
C GLU A 383 62.08 -18.42 -17.99
N ILE A 384 61.26 -18.33 -19.05
CA ILE A 384 59.85 -18.75 -19.05
C ILE A 384 59.76 -20.20 -19.54
N THR A 385 59.48 -21.11 -18.62
CA THR A 385 58.74 -22.36 -18.87
C THR A 385 57.23 -22.08 -18.90
N PRO A 386 56.43 -22.67 -19.81
CA PRO A 386 55.03 -22.30 -19.95
C PRO A 386 54.15 -23.09 -18.98
N THR A 387 53.87 -22.55 -17.80
CA THR A 387 52.66 -22.89 -17.03
C THR A 387 52.24 -21.68 -16.18
N ALA A 388 50.91 -21.48 -16.08
CA ALA A 388 50.18 -20.41 -15.39
C ALA A 388 49.92 -19.11 -16.19
N ILE A 389 48.75 -19.05 -16.83
CA ILE A 389 48.13 -17.79 -17.28
C ILE A 389 47.42 -17.17 -16.07
N GLU A 390 47.89 -16.00 -15.65
CA GLU A 390 47.26 -15.12 -14.66
C GLU A 390 46.09 -14.38 -15.34
N LEU A 391 44.85 -14.61 -14.89
CA LEU A 391 43.64 -13.99 -15.42
C LEU A 391 43.42 -12.61 -14.78
N ARG A 392 43.40 -11.53 -15.57
CA ARG A 392 42.86 -10.22 -15.14
C ARG A 392 41.69 -9.79 -16.01
N TRP A 393 40.62 -9.41 -15.32
CA TRP A 393 39.27 -9.13 -15.81
C TRP A 393 39.20 -7.86 -16.70
N ARG A 394 38.51 -7.93 -17.84
CA ARG A 394 37.85 -6.78 -18.49
C ARG A 394 36.41 -7.18 -18.82
N ALA A 395 35.48 -6.29 -18.48
CA ALA A 395 34.10 -6.36 -18.92
C ALA A 395 34.06 -6.32 -20.45
N ASP A 396 33.10 -7.06 -21.03
CA ASP A 396 32.80 -7.13 -22.46
C ASP A 396 33.71 -8.10 -23.24
N ASN A 397 33.42 -9.41 -23.14
CA ASN A 397 33.43 -10.41 -24.23
C ASN A 397 33.40 -11.84 -23.67
N PHE A 398 32.48 -12.68 -24.16
CA PHE A 398 32.62 -14.14 -24.03
C PHE A 398 33.85 -14.59 -24.83
N LEU A 399 34.83 -15.16 -24.14
CA LEU A 399 35.94 -15.87 -24.75
C LEU A 399 35.41 -17.23 -25.24
N ALA A 400 35.29 -17.42 -26.56
CA ALA A 400 35.21 -18.77 -27.10
C ALA A 400 36.59 -19.42 -26.93
N VAL A 401 36.74 -20.31 -25.95
CA VAL A 401 37.88 -21.22 -25.91
C VAL A 401 37.66 -22.26 -26.99
N GLN A 402 38.25 -22.05 -28.17
CA GLN A 402 38.50 -23.16 -29.08
C GLN A 402 39.74 -23.88 -28.52
N ASN A 403 39.51 -24.90 -27.71
CA ASN A 403 40.58 -25.82 -27.33
C ASN A 403 40.90 -26.65 -28.59
N ALA A 404 41.95 -26.27 -29.31
CA ALA A 404 42.56 -27.18 -30.26
C ALA A 404 43.25 -28.29 -29.44
N ASP A 405 42.85 -29.53 -29.68
CA ASP A 405 43.51 -30.77 -29.23
C ASP A 405 43.25 -31.27 -27.78
N VAL A 406 41.99 -31.49 -27.40
CA VAL A 406 41.66 -32.44 -26.32
C VAL A 406 40.55 -33.40 -26.73
N THR A 407 40.94 -34.63 -27.07
CA THR A 407 40.08 -35.82 -27.16
C THR A 407 39.65 -36.25 -25.75
N GLY A 408 38.51 -35.76 -25.28
CA GLY A 408 37.89 -36.20 -24.03
C GLY A 408 36.73 -35.31 -23.61
N TRP A 409 35.51 -35.84 -23.65
CA TRP A 409 34.31 -35.11 -23.23
C TRP A 409 34.26 -35.07 -21.70
N ALA A 410 34.64 -33.95 -21.11
CA ALA A 410 34.24 -33.62 -19.75
C ALA A 410 32.92 -32.84 -19.82
N SER A 411 31.88 -33.39 -19.20
CA SER A 411 30.59 -32.72 -19.02
C SER A 411 30.76 -31.49 -18.13
N ALA A 412 30.80 -30.31 -18.75
CA ALA A 412 30.55 -29.05 -18.05
C ALA A 412 29.07 -29.00 -17.64
N SER A 413 28.82 -28.85 -16.35
CA SER A 413 27.49 -28.70 -15.76
C SER A 413 26.75 -27.49 -16.35
N ILE A 414 25.44 -27.67 -16.52
CA ILE A 414 24.48 -26.61 -16.84
C ILE A 414 24.39 -25.67 -15.62
N GLU A 415 25.30 -24.72 -15.50
CA GLU A 415 25.20 -23.65 -14.47
C GLU A 415 25.02 -22.25 -15.09
N ALA A 416 25.23 -22.09 -16.39
CA ALA A 416 25.15 -20.78 -17.05
C ALA A 416 23.73 -20.35 -17.49
N LEU A 417 22.72 -21.22 -17.38
CA LEU A 417 21.34 -20.96 -17.85
C LEU A 417 20.41 -20.32 -16.79
N ASN A 418 20.87 -20.18 -15.55
CA ASN A 418 20.11 -19.55 -14.46
C ASN A 418 20.61 -18.15 -14.08
N ASN A 419 21.56 -17.57 -14.83
CA ASN A 419 22.13 -16.28 -14.43
C ASN A 419 21.17 -15.15 -14.83
N PRO A 420 20.53 -14.46 -13.86
CA PRO A 420 19.65 -13.35 -14.16
C PRO A 420 20.42 -12.19 -14.79
N SER A 421 19.70 -11.33 -15.51
CA SER A 421 20.25 -10.14 -16.14
C SER A 421 21.16 -9.36 -15.17
N PRO A 422 22.33 -8.83 -15.61
CA PRO A 422 23.23 -8.03 -14.77
C PRO A 422 22.57 -6.75 -14.22
N TYR A 423 21.31 -6.47 -14.57
CA TYR A 423 20.52 -5.35 -14.12
C TYR A 423 19.52 -5.67 -12.99
N GLN A 424 19.32 -6.94 -12.61
CA GLN A 424 18.34 -7.29 -11.59
C GLN A 424 18.88 -7.16 -10.16
N THR A 425 18.08 -6.55 -9.27
CA THR A 425 18.40 -6.39 -7.85
C THR A 425 17.98 -7.64 -7.07
N SER A 426 18.94 -8.28 -6.39
CA SER A 426 18.69 -9.37 -5.46
C SER A 426 18.99 -8.95 -4.03
N ILE A 427 18.35 -9.62 -3.08
CA ILE A 427 18.57 -9.47 -1.65
C ILE A 427 18.85 -10.85 -1.06
N ALA A 428 19.93 -10.96 -0.30
CA ALA A 428 20.27 -12.12 0.51
C ALA A 428 20.17 -11.76 2.00
N ILE A 429 20.00 -12.77 2.84
CA ILE A 429 20.06 -12.64 4.30
C ILE A 429 21.04 -13.65 4.85
N ASP A 430 21.73 -13.31 5.92
CA ASP A 430 22.70 -14.18 6.59
C ASP A 430 22.04 -15.34 7.39
N HIS A 431 20.83 -15.14 7.91
CA HIS A 431 20.07 -16.15 8.67
C HIS A 431 18.56 -16.11 8.34
N VAL A 432 17.90 -17.27 8.33
CA VAL A 432 16.47 -17.40 7.96
C VAL A 432 15.51 -17.47 9.13
N GLU A 433 16.00 -17.73 10.34
CA GLU A 433 15.18 -17.92 11.54
C GLU A 433 14.81 -16.58 12.20
N VAL A 434 13.67 -16.55 12.91
CA VAL A 434 13.22 -15.39 13.70
C VAL A 434 14.34 -14.92 14.63
N GLY A 435 14.61 -13.63 14.64
CA GLY A 435 15.65 -13.05 15.49
C GLY A 435 16.08 -11.67 15.02
N SER A 436 16.73 -10.94 15.93
CA SER A 436 17.19 -9.57 15.69
C SER A 436 18.62 -9.49 15.17
N GLY A 437 18.96 -8.39 14.49
CA GLY A 437 20.34 -8.09 14.13
C GLY A 437 20.91 -8.92 12.97
N ARG A 438 20.06 -9.37 12.05
CA ARG A 438 20.44 -10.07 10.82
C ARG A 438 20.93 -9.10 9.76
N GLU A 439 21.80 -9.54 8.88
CA GLU A 439 22.34 -8.73 7.79
C GLU A 439 21.61 -9.03 6.48
N LEU A 440 21.02 -8.00 5.89
CA LEU A 440 20.53 -8.00 4.51
C LEU A 440 21.60 -7.42 3.61
N THR A 441 21.94 -8.16 2.55
CA THR A 441 22.87 -7.71 1.52
C THR A 441 22.16 -7.67 0.18
N SER A 442 22.15 -6.51 -0.46
CA SER A 442 21.71 -6.36 -1.84
C SER A 442 22.91 -6.30 -2.78
N ASN A 443 22.77 -6.88 -3.97
CA ASN A 443 23.84 -6.85 -4.98
C ASN A 443 24.10 -5.44 -5.57
N ARG A 444 23.26 -4.44 -5.25
CA ARG A 444 23.35 -3.04 -5.71
C ARG A 444 22.83 -2.08 -4.63
N PRO A 445 23.22 -0.80 -4.62
CA PRO A 445 22.73 0.16 -3.63
C PRO A 445 21.20 0.30 -3.68
N LEU A 446 20.54 -0.12 -2.60
CA LEU A 446 19.08 -0.24 -2.51
C LEU A 446 18.55 0.46 -1.27
N PHE A 447 19.15 0.20 -0.11
CA PHE A 447 18.66 0.65 1.18
C PHE A 447 18.95 2.14 1.41
N LYS A 448 17.96 2.91 1.84
CA LYS A 448 18.13 4.34 2.19
C LYS A 448 17.96 4.51 3.70
N PRO A 449 18.53 5.54 4.34
CA PRO A 449 18.30 5.82 5.76
C PRO A 449 16.81 5.81 6.15
N GLY A 450 15.93 6.32 5.28
CA GLY A 450 14.48 6.29 5.50
C GLY A 450 13.80 4.91 5.45
N HIS A 451 14.53 3.83 5.15
CA HIS A 451 14.02 2.45 5.24
C HIS A 451 14.12 1.89 6.66
N VAL A 452 14.78 2.55 7.61
CA VAL A 452 14.76 2.12 9.02
C VAL A 452 13.31 2.12 9.52
N GLY A 453 12.90 1.00 10.12
CA GLY A 453 11.53 0.72 10.55
C GLY A 453 10.63 0.09 9.48
N SER A 454 11.05 0.07 8.20
CA SER A 454 10.26 -0.51 7.10
C SER A 454 10.30 -2.03 7.07
N TYR A 455 9.18 -2.63 6.66
CA TYR A 455 9.05 -4.07 6.47
C TYR A 455 9.41 -4.46 5.05
N TRP A 456 10.00 -5.63 4.86
CA TRP A 456 10.38 -6.18 3.55
C TRP A 456 9.98 -7.64 3.50
N GLN A 457 9.32 -8.04 2.43
CA GLN A 457 9.00 -9.43 2.16
C GLN A 457 10.04 -9.99 1.19
N LEU A 458 10.62 -11.13 1.52
CA LEU A 458 11.56 -11.84 0.65
C LEU A 458 10.92 -13.17 0.27
N THR A 459 10.87 -13.44 -1.03
CA THR A 459 10.15 -14.59 -1.57
C THR A 459 11.13 -15.56 -2.21
N HIS A 460 11.15 -16.80 -1.75
CA HIS A 460 11.93 -17.87 -2.36
C HIS A 460 11.01 -18.84 -3.10
N ARG A 461 11.52 -19.41 -4.20
CA ARG A 461 10.88 -20.56 -4.83
C ARG A 461 11.30 -21.82 -4.10
N ARG A 462 10.38 -22.75 -3.92
CA ARG A 462 10.67 -24.09 -3.44
C ARG A 462 11.44 -24.85 -4.52
N GLU A 463 12.47 -25.58 -4.11
CA GLU A 463 13.15 -26.55 -4.99
C GLU A 463 12.29 -27.81 -5.15
N ASP A 464 11.60 -28.23 -4.08
CA ASP A 464 10.64 -29.34 -4.08
C ASP A 464 9.20 -28.84 -3.79
N ALA A 465 8.32 -28.86 -4.79
CA ALA A 465 6.91 -28.46 -4.65
C ALA A 465 6.03 -29.55 -4.00
N PHE A 466 6.55 -30.78 -3.92
CA PHE A 466 5.85 -31.93 -3.37
C PHE A 466 6.79 -32.82 -2.57
N VAL A 467 6.22 -33.59 -1.64
CA VAL A 467 6.87 -34.70 -0.96
C VAL A 467 6.10 -35.98 -1.22
N GLU A 468 6.81 -37.10 -1.31
CA GLU A 468 6.20 -38.35 -1.75
C GLU A 468 6.68 -39.57 -0.93
N ILE A 469 5.76 -40.53 -0.75
CA ILE A 469 6.06 -41.90 -0.35
C ILE A 469 5.85 -42.81 -1.57
N VAL A 470 6.89 -43.51 -2.00
CA VAL A 470 6.80 -44.59 -2.98
C VAL A 470 6.99 -45.92 -2.27
N SER A 471 5.97 -46.76 -2.25
CA SER A 471 6.06 -48.07 -1.59
C SER A 471 6.66 -49.11 -2.54
N THR A 472 7.98 -49.32 -2.44
CA THR A 472 8.67 -50.38 -3.17
C THR A 472 8.89 -51.59 -2.26
N SER A 473 8.55 -52.79 -2.74
CA SER A 473 8.93 -54.05 -2.09
C SER A 473 9.61 -54.96 -3.10
N GLU A 474 10.76 -55.52 -2.70
CA GLU A 474 11.51 -56.49 -3.50
C GLU A 474 10.76 -57.83 -3.56
N PRO A 475 10.75 -58.51 -4.72
CA PRO A 475 10.10 -59.81 -4.85
C PRO A 475 10.88 -60.90 -4.08
N VAL A 476 10.16 -61.80 -3.40
CA VAL A 476 10.71 -62.94 -2.67
C VAL A 476 10.66 -64.18 -3.55
N ALA A 477 11.75 -64.93 -3.64
CA ALA A 477 11.80 -66.17 -4.41
C ALA A 477 11.09 -67.33 -3.69
N ALA A 478 10.32 -68.11 -4.45
CA ALA A 478 9.68 -69.31 -3.92
C ALA A 478 10.72 -70.41 -3.62
N THR A 479 10.48 -71.17 -2.56
CA THR A 479 11.35 -72.24 -2.07
C THR A 479 10.63 -73.58 -2.07
N GLY A 480 11.42 -74.65 -2.16
CA GLY A 480 11.00 -76.02 -1.84
C GLY A 480 12.13 -76.75 -1.16
N VAL A 481 11.82 -77.66 -0.25
CA VAL A 481 12.80 -78.35 0.58
C VAL A 481 12.61 -79.86 0.43
N LEU A 482 13.60 -80.53 -0.16
CA LEU A 482 13.67 -81.98 -0.27
C LEU A 482 14.49 -82.53 0.89
N ASN A 483 13.91 -83.46 1.65
CA ASN A 483 14.63 -84.22 2.66
C ASN A 483 14.87 -85.66 2.19
N LEU A 484 16.13 -86.11 2.24
CA LEU A 484 16.57 -87.45 1.87
C LEU A 484 17.10 -88.21 3.10
N PRO A 485 16.23 -88.78 3.96
CA PRO A 485 16.67 -89.37 5.23
C PRO A 485 17.49 -90.66 5.05
N THR A 486 17.42 -91.31 3.89
CA THR A 486 18.20 -92.50 3.52
C THR A 486 18.77 -92.35 2.12
N ASN A 487 19.83 -93.11 1.80
CA ASN A 487 20.48 -93.02 0.49
C ASN A 487 19.49 -93.43 -0.62
N PRO A 488 19.35 -92.67 -1.72
CA PRO A 488 18.50 -93.09 -2.84
C PRO A 488 18.92 -94.46 -3.40
N VAL A 489 17.97 -95.24 -3.89
CA VAL A 489 18.26 -96.48 -4.63
C VAL A 489 18.51 -96.18 -6.11
N ALA A 490 19.23 -97.07 -6.81
CA ALA A 490 19.54 -96.87 -8.22
C ALA A 490 18.24 -96.75 -9.05
N ASN A 491 18.24 -95.79 -9.97
CA ASN A 491 17.10 -95.35 -10.79
C ASN A 491 15.98 -94.61 -10.05
N ALA A 492 16.14 -94.29 -8.76
CA ALA A 492 15.24 -93.36 -8.09
C ALA A 492 15.37 -91.96 -8.71
N THR A 493 14.26 -91.24 -8.80
CA THR A 493 14.18 -89.96 -9.50
C THR A 493 13.72 -88.84 -8.59
N VAL A 494 14.20 -87.63 -8.86
CA VAL A 494 13.68 -86.36 -8.34
C VAL A 494 13.35 -85.49 -9.54
N THR A 495 12.10 -85.07 -9.66
CA THR A 495 11.64 -84.22 -10.76
C THR A 495 11.31 -82.84 -10.21
N ILE A 496 11.90 -81.80 -10.81
CA ILE A 496 11.63 -80.40 -10.51
C ILE A 496 11.19 -79.74 -11.82
N GLY A 497 9.96 -79.26 -11.87
CA GLY A 497 9.36 -78.70 -13.09
C GLY A 497 9.45 -79.67 -14.27
N SER A 498 10.16 -79.25 -15.33
CA SER A 498 10.31 -80.04 -16.55
C SER A 498 11.49 -81.02 -16.55
N ARG A 499 12.34 -81.00 -15.51
CA ARG A 499 13.57 -81.82 -15.47
C ARG A 499 13.50 -82.91 -14.43
N THR A 500 13.91 -84.10 -14.84
CA THR A 500 14.03 -85.27 -13.96
C THR A 500 15.49 -85.61 -13.76
N TYR A 501 15.90 -85.70 -12.50
CA TYR A 501 17.22 -86.13 -12.05
C TYR A 501 17.14 -87.57 -11.58
N THR A 502 17.96 -88.45 -12.15
CA THR A 502 17.93 -89.89 -11.87
C THR A 502 19.22 -90.31 -11.18
N PHE A 503 19.11 -90.90 -9.99
CA PHE A 503 20.26 -91.41 -9.25
C PHE A 503 20.75 -92.72 -9.84
N VAL A 504 22.02 -92.79 -10.26
CA VAL A 504 22.63 -93.96 -10.89
C VAL A 504 24.05 -94.18 -10.35
N ALA A 505 24.58 -95.41 -10.47
CA ALA A 505 25.94 -95.71 -10.04
C ALA A 505 27.03 -95.08 -10.92
N THR A 506 26.68 -94.68 -12.15
CA THR A 506 27.59 -93.95 -13.05
C THR A 506 26.77 -93.04 -13.97
N PRO A 507 26.97 -91.71 -13.93
CA PRO A 507 26.20 -90.79 -14.75
C PRO A 507 26.53 -90.94 -16.26
N THR A 508 25.60 -91.46 -17.05
CA THR A 508 25.78 -91.74 -18.49
C THR A 508 24.95 -90.84 -19.42
N LEU A 509 23.92 -90.16 -18.92
CA LEU A 509 23.03 -89.29 -19.69
C LEU A 509 22.78 -87.97 -18.93
N ALA A 510 22.43 -86.91 -19.64
CA ALA A 510 22.03 -85.65 -19.02
C ALA A 510 20.90 -85.86 -18.01
N GLY A 511 21.03 -85.31 -16.80
CA GLY A 511 20.10 -85.54 -15.69
C GLY A 511 20.44 -86.76 -14.82
N HIS A 512 21.40 -87.60 -15.19
CA HIS A 512 21.91 -88.64 -14.30
C HIS A 512 22.81 -88.02 -13.21
N VAL A 513 22.56 -88.43 -11.96
CA VAL A 513 23.26 -87.98 -10.74
C VAL A 513 23.89 -89.20 -10.09
N ASP A 514 25.14 -89.09 -9.64
CA ASP A 514 25.84 -90.18 -8.97
C ASP A 514 25.20 -90.48 -7.61
N LEU A 515 24.94 -91.77 -7.35
CA LEU A 515 24.21 -92.27 -6.19
C LEU A 515 24.94 -92.08 -4.85
N GLY A 516 26.21 -91.68 -4.83
CA GLY A 516 26.97 -91.34 -3.63
C GLY A 516 27.13 -92.48 -2.62
N ALA A 517 28.09 -92.35 -1.69
CA ALA A 517 28.28 -93.36 -0.64
C ALA A 517 27.22 -93.31 0.46
N ASN A 518 26.54 -92.17 0.63
CA ASN A 518 25.48 -91.95 1.60
C ASN A 518 24.55 -90.82 1.13
N ALA A 519 23.40 -90.68 1.80
CA ALA A 519 22.35 -89.72 1.41
C ALA A 519 22.82 -88.26 1.32
N ALA A 520 23.78 -87.86 2.17
CA ALA A 520 24.32 -86.50 2.15
C ALA A 520 25.22 -86.25 0.94
N THR A 521 26.02 -87.24 0.54
CA THR A 521 26.78 -87.19 -0.73
C THR A 521 25.83 -87.11 -1.92
N SER A 522 24.74 -87.88 -1.94
CA SER A 522 23.78 -87.92 -3.05
C SER A 522 22.94 -86.64 -3.12
N ALA A 523 22.57 -86.08 -1.96
CA ALA A 523 21.97 -84.75 -1.87
C ALA A 523 22.90 -83.65 -2.43
N SER A 524 24.20 -83.76 -2.13
CA SER A 524 25.21 -82.81 -2.65
C SER A 524 25.43 -82.97 -4.14
N ASN A 525 25.46 -84.20 -4.65
CA ASN A 525 25.52 -84.50 -6.08
C ASN A 525 24.27 -83.99 -6.81
N LEU A 526 23.09 -84.15 -6.22
CA LEU A 526 21.82 -83.63 -6.76
C LEU A 526 21.84 -82.09 -6.81
N ALA A 527 22.24 -81.42 -5.73
CA ALA A 527 22.35 -79.95 -5.72
C ALA A 527 23.38 -79.44 -6.75
N ALA A 528 24.51 -80.14 -6.91
CA ALA A 528 25.50 -79.85 -7.94
C ALA A 528 24.93 -80.05 -9.35
N ALA A 529 24.15 -81.10 -9.59
CA ALA A 529 23.48 -81.36 -10.87
C ALA A 529 22.41 -80.30 -11.19
N ILE A 530 21.66 -79.83 -10.19
CA ILE A 530 20.67 -78.76 -10.35
C ILE A 530 21.36 -77.44 -10.72
N ASN A 531 22.48 -77.11 -10.09
CA ASN A 531 23.21 -75.87 -10.34
C ASN A 531 24.19 -75.93 -11.52
N ALA A 532 24.47 -77.12 -12.06
CA ALA A 532 25.66 -77.40 -12.86
C ALA A 532 26.97 -76.90 -12.20
N GLY A 533 27.13 -77.24 -10.91
CA GLY A 533 28.27 -76.86 -10.08
C GLY A 533 29.52 -77.73 -10.30
N ALA A 534 30.38 -77.82 -9.29
CA ALA A 534 31.56 -78.69 -9.36
C ALA A 534 31.15 -80.18 -9.42
N GLY A 535 31.92 -81.00 -10.15
CA GLY A 535 31.68 -82.45 -10.27
C GLY A 535 31.03 -82.92 -11.56
N ALA A 536 31.01 -82.09 -12.63
CA ALA A 536 30.58 -82.52 -13.96
C ALA A 536 31.38 -83.75 -14.45
N GLY A 537 30.68 -84.80 -14.90
CA GLY A 537 31.25 -86.08 -15.33
C GLY A 537 31.61 -87.05 -14.20
N THR A 538 31.50 -86.64 -12.93
CA THR A 538 31.82 -87.48 -11.75
C THR A 538 30.65 -87.55 -10.76
N ALA A 539 30.17 -86.41 -10.25
CA ALA A 539 29.00 -86.32 -9.37
C ALA A 539 27.67 -86.31 -10.14
N TYR A 540 27.69 -85.88 -11.41
CA TYR A 540 26.54 -85.89 -12.31
C TYR A 540 27.04 -85.87 -13.76
N HIS A 541 26.19 -86.15 -14.74
CA HIS A 541 26.64 -86.26 -16.14
C HIS A 541 27.12 -84.90 -16.71
N GLY A 542 28.25 -84.90 -17.42
CA GLY A 542 28.94 -83.68 -17.85
C GLY A 542 28.16 -82.78 -18.83
N SER A 543 27.15 -83.30 -19.53
CA SER A 543 26.25 -82.48 -20.37
C SER A 543 25.01 -81.95 -19.65
N THR A 544 24.88 -82.17 -18.34
CA THR A 544 23.75 -81.64 -17.56
C THR A 544 23.94 -80.15 -17.36
N ALA A 545 23.12 -79.34 -18.04
CA ALA A 545 23.09 -77.89 -17.86
C ALA A 545 22.41 -77.49 -16.54
N ALA A 546 22.67 -76.29 -16.04
CA ALA A 546 21.97 -75.75 -14.86
C ALA A 546 20.44 -75.70 -15.07
N HIS A 547 19.66 -75.93 -14.01
CA HIS A 547 18.21 -75.88 -14.04
C HIS A 547 17.72 -74.47 -14.37
N ALA A 548 16.77 -74.35 -15.31
CA ALA A 548 16.30 -73.06 -15.81
C ALA A 548 15.47 -72.26 -14.77
N ASP A 549 14.69 -72.98 -13.95
CA ASP A 549 13.72 -72.34 -13.04
C ASP A 549 14.19 -72.25 -11.58
N VAL A 550 15.20 -73.02 -11.16
CA VAL A 550 15.64 -73.10 -9.76
C VAL A 550 17.16 -73.15 -9.61
N THR A 551 17.62 -72.81 -8.43
CA THR A 551 18.96 -73.14 -7.88
C THR A 551 18.77 -74.05 -6.68
N ALA A 552 19.80 -74.77 -6.27
CA ALA A 552 19.76 -75.64 -5.10
C ALA A 552 20.87 -75.30 -4.10
N THR A 553 20.58 -75.42 -2.82
CA THR A 553 21.58 -75.44 -1.74
C THR A 553 21.38 -76.71 -0.94
N VAL A 554 22.44 -77.22 -0.31
CA VAL A 554 22.39 -78.48 0.43
C VAL A 554 22.94 -78.27 1.84
N SER A 555 22.27 -78.84 2.83
CA SER A 555 22.73 -78.92 4.21
C SER A 555 22.47 -80.33 4.73
N GLY A 556 23.52 -81.15 4.82
CA GLY A 556 23.42 -82.57 5.18
C GLY A 556 22.58 -83.36 4.18
N THR A 557 21.43 -83.88 4.62
CA THR A 557 20.48 -84.66 3.80
C THR A 557 19.36 -83.82 3.20
N THR A 558 19.38 -82.52 3.40
CA THR A 558 18.31 -81.60 2.98
C THR A 558 18.80 -80.75 1.81
N VAL A 559 18.05 -80.77 0.70
CA VAL A 559 18.27 -79.93 -0.48
C VAL A 559 17.17 -78.87 -0.55
N THR A 560 17.54 -77.60 -0.39
CA THR A 560 16.62 -76.47 -0.57
C THR A 560 16.76 -75.92 -1.98
N VAL A 561 15.69 -76.00 -2.75
CA VAL A 561 15.60 -75.37 -4.08
C VAL A 561 14.97 -73.99 -3.96
N LEU A 562 15.56 -73.00 -4.64
CA LEU A 562 15.13 -71.61 -4.67
C LEU A 562 14.86 -71.19 -6.11
N ALA A 563 13.68 -70.63 -6.37
CA ALA A 563 13.30 -70.14 -7.69
C ALA A 563 14.27 -69.07 -8.21
N ARG A 564 14.67 -69.16 -9.48
CA ARG A 564 15.51 -68.15 -10.14
C ARG A 564 14.77 -66.88 -10.49
N LYS A 565 13.46 -67.01 -10.79
CA LYS A 565 12.56 -65.87 -10.96
C LYS A 565 11.76 -65.71 -9.67
N PRO A 566 11.97 -64.63 -8.89
CA PRO A 566 11.21 -64.41 -7.67
C PRO A 566 9.77 -64.03 -7.99
N GLY A 567 8.86 -64.21 -7.03
CA GLY A 567 7.42 -63.99 -7.21
C GLY A 567 6.55 -65.24 -7.09
N THR A 568 5.24 -65.04 -7.19
CA THR A 568 4.21 -66.10 -7.08
C THR A 568 4.15 -66.99 -8.31
N GLY A 569 4.61 -66.50 -9.48
CA GLY A 569 4.67 -67.27 -10.72
C GLY A 569 5.54 -68.53 -10.64
N ALA A 570 6.47 -68.60 -9.67
CA ALA A 570 7.28 -69.77 -9.42
C ALA A 570 6.52 -70.90 -8.69
N HIS A 571 5.33 -70.63 -8.14
CA HIS A 571 4.49 -71.66 -7.51
C HIS A 571 3.92 -72.67 -8.53
N ALA A 572 4.08 -72.43 -9.83
CA ALA A 572 3.73 -73.39 -10.87
C ALA A 572 4.78 -74.51 -11.07
N VAL A 573 5.97 -74.40 -10.46
CA VAL A 573 7.03 -75.42 -10.57
C VAL A 573 6.68 -76.61 -9.68
N HIS A 574 6.25 -77.70 -10.32
CA HIS A 574 5.84 -78.93 -9.65
C HIS A 574 7.05 -79.76 -9.18
N LEU A 575 6.93 -80.38 -8.00
CA LEU A 575 7.97 -81.15 -7.33
C LEU A 575 7.50 -82.58 -7.11
N THR A 576 8.20 -83.57 -7.65
CA THR A 576 7.90 -84.99 -7.41
C THR A 576 9.16 -85.81 -7.23
N MET A 577 9.02 -87.03 -6.72
CA MET A 577 10.11 -87.98 -6.62
C MET A 577 9.61 -89.42 -6.61
N THR A 578 10.53 -90.35 -6.84
CA THR A 578 10.35 -91.79 -6.60
C THR A 578 11.32 -92.32 -5.54
N VAL A 579 12.08 -91.45 -4.88
CA VAL A 579 13.00 -91.82 -3.80
C VAL A 579 12.22 -92.31 -2.58
N VAL A 580 12.36 -93.60 -2.26
CA VAL A 580 11.67 -94.23 -1.12
C VAL A 580 12.18 -93.63 0.19
N GLY A 581 11.26 -93.14 1.02
CA GLY A 581 11.56 -92.50 2.30
C GLY A 581 11.91 -91.01 2.23
N GLY A 582 12.11 -90.45 1.03
CA GLY A 582 12.27 -89.00 0.84
C GLY A 582 10.95 -88.25 0.89
N SER A 583 10.98 -86.98 1.28
CA SER A 583 9.81 -86.09 1.30
C SER A 583 10.15 -84.68 0.79
N TRP A 584 9.31 -84.14 -0.09
CA TRP A 584 9.24 -82.70 -0.32
C TRP A 584 8.36 -82.09 0.77
N ASP A 585 8.64 -80.86 1.15
CA ASP A 585 7.81 -80.06 2.05
C ASP A 585 6.45 -79.68 1.44
N ASP A 586 6.38 -79.52 0.11
CA ASP A 586 5.13 -79.33 -0.64
C ASP A 586 5.25 -79.91 -2.07
N VAL A 587 4.13 -80.00 -2.79
CA VAL A 587 4.01 -80.50 -4.17
C VAL A 587 4.43 -79.45 -5.21
N PHE A 588 4.52 -78.18 -4.80
CA PHE A 588 5.00 -77.05 -5.60
C PHE A 588 5.98 -76.19 -4.78
N LEU A 589 6.76 -75.34 -5.45
CA LEU A 589 7.48 -74.27 -4.73
C LEU A 589 6.46 -73.33 -4.05
N HIS A 590 6.78 -72.85 -2.85
CA HIS A 590 5.90 -71.95 -2.09
C HIS A 590 6.68 -70.80 -1.46
N GLY A 591 6.00 -69.86 -0.81
CA GLY A 591 6.64 -68.72 -0.11
C GLY A 591 7.15 -67.59 -1.00
N GLY A 592 7.06 -67.71 -2.32
CA GLY A 592 7.36 -66.62 -3.26
C GLY A 592 6.33 -65.47 -3.17
N VAL A 593 6.80 -64.23 -3.22
CA VAL A 593 5.98 -63.01 -3.12
C VAL A 593 6.36 -62.06 -4.26
N ASP A 594 5.38 -61.52 -4.97
CA ASP A 594 5.63 -60.58 -6.08
C ASP A 594 6.07 -59.21 -5.57
N ALA A 595 6.84 -58.48 -6.39
CA ALA A 595 7.26 -57.11 -6.10
C ALA A 595 6.04 -56.19 -5.96
N ASN A 596 6.15 -55.15 -5.12
CA ASN A 596 5.11 -54.14 -4.92
C ASN A 596 3.75 -54.71 -4.46
N THR A 597 3.76 -55.76 -3.64
CA THR A 597 2.55 -56.37 -3.03
C THR A 597 2.34 -55.94 -1.58
N VAL A 598 3.39 -55.43 -0.92
CA VAL A 598 3.38 -54.98 0.47
C VAL A 598 3.63 -53.48 0.56
N ILE A 599 2.88 -52.81 1.44
CA ILE A 599 3.11 -51.43 1.84
C ILE A 599 3.78 -51.42 3.21
N THR A 600 5.01 -50.93 3.27
CA THR A 600 5.75 -50.72 4.53
C THR A 600 5.38 -49.38 5.16
N PRO A 601 5.28 -49.29 6.50
CA PRO A 601 5.09 -48.00 7.17
C PRO A 601 6.18 -47.00 6.78
N ALA A 602 5.77 -45.79 6.38
CA ALA A 602 6.68 -44.74 5.93
C ALA A 602 6.09 -43.36 6.23
N GLN A 603 6.96 -42.34 6.24
CA GLN A 603 6.57 -40.94 6.40
C GLN A 603 7.45 -40.06 5.50
N THR A 604 6.91 -38.94 5.02
CA THR A 604 7.68 -37.94 4.29
C THR A 604 8.46 -37.03 5.24
N SER A 605 9.40 -36.26 4.69
CA SER A 605 9.85 -35.02 5.30
C SER A 605 8.67 -34.04 5.46
N GLY A 606 8.84 -33.06 6.34
CA GLY A 606 7.88 -31.96 6.48
C GLY A 606 7.98 -31.01 5.29
N LEU A 607 6.84 -30.70 4.68
CA LEU A 607 6.67 -29.70 3.64
C LEU A 607 6.02 -28.46 4.26
N ARG A 608 6.73 -27.33 4.29
CA ARG A 608 6.18 -26.05 4.74
C ARG A 608 5.15 -25.59 3.73
N ILE A 609 3.87 -25.42 4.04
CA ILE A 609 2.80 -24.98 3.12
C ILE A 609 2.15 -23.73 3.68
N ASN A 610 1.79 -22.80 2.79
CA ASN A 610 1.06 -21.60 3.13
C ASN A 610 -0.07 -21.42 2.11
N GLY A 611 -1.31 -21.54 2.55
CA GLY A 611 -2.47 -21.66 1.67
C GLY A 611 -2.76 -23.12 1.31
N THR A 612 -2.98 -23.39 0.02
CA THR A 612 -3.54 -24.67 -0.45
C THR A 612 -2.52 -25.80 -0.45
N TRP A 613 -2.89 -26.93 0.14
CA TRP A 613 -2.22 -28.22 0.00
C TRP A 613 -3.11 -29.18 -0.79
N GLU A 614 -2.46 -30.09 -1.52
CA GLU A 614 -3.12 -31.16 -2.27
C GLU A 614 -2.48 -32.50 -1.95
N VAL A 615 -3.30 -33.54 -1.82
CA VAL A 615 -2.88 -34.91 -1.60
C VAL A 615 -3.41 -35.78 -2.73
N PHE A 616 -2.50 -36.46 -3.41
CA PHE A 616 -2.79 -37.42 -4.47
C PHE A 616 -2.29 -38.80 -4.08
N THR A 617 -3.06 -39.83 -4.42
CA THR A 617 -2.57 -41.22 -4.36
C THR A 617 -2.69 -41.88 -5.73
N TYR A 618 -1.76 -42.76 -6.04
CA TYR A 618 -1.74 -43.52 -7.29
C TYR A 618 -1.53 -45.01 -7.04
N GLY A 619 -1.88 -45.83 -8.03
CA GLY A 619 -1.76 -47.28 -7.94
C GLY A 619 -2.90 -47.93 -7.15
N SER A 620 -2.70 -49.19 -6.79
CA SER A 620 -3.64 -50.00 -6.00
C SER A 620 -3.06 -50.22 -4.61
N TRP A 621 -3.80 -49.82 -3.57
CA TRP A 621 -3.33 -49.85 -2.19
C TRP A 621 -4.47 -50.09 -1.19
N GLU A 622 -4.18 -50.82 -0.13
CA GLU A 622 -5.01 -51.03 1.05
C GLU A 622 -4.20 -50.66 2.28
N SER A 623 -4.44 -49.46 2.82
CA SER A 623 -3.81 -48.95 4.04
C SER A 623 -4.60 -47.72 4.55
N THR A 624 -4.09 -47.07 5.59
CA THR A 624 -4.53 -45.75 6.05
C THR A 624 -3.39 -44.74 5.87
N LEU A 625 -3.64 -43.69 5.09
CA LEU A 625 -2.76 -42.54 4.90
C LEU A 625 -3.20 -41.42 5.87
N TYR A 626 -2.23 -40.83 6.57
CA TYR A 626 -2.42 -39.70 7.49
C TYR A 626 -1.73 -38.47 6.94
N LEU A 627 -2.40 -37.32 7.00
CA LEU A 627 -1.82 -35.99 6.91
C LEU A 627 -1.63 -35.45 8.32
N GLU A 628 -0.43 -35.00 8.63
CA GLU A 628 -0.04 -34.50 9.94
C GLU A 628 0.56 -33.10 9.85
N ARG A 629 0.40 -32.28 10.89
CA ARG A 629 0.90 -30.91 11.01
C ARG A 629 1.88 -30.80 12.18
N LEU A 630 3.01 -30.13 11.97
CA LEU A 630 3.95 -29.83 13.05
C LEU A 630 3.41 -28.69 13.93
N ASN A 631 3.29 -28.93 15.23
CA ASN A 631 2.84 -27.93 16.19
C ASN A 631 4.01 -27.16 16.83
N ALA A 632 3.69 -26.12 17.60
CA ALA A 632 4.68 -25.24 18.23
C ALA A 632 5.61 -25.96 19.24
N SER A 633 5.20 -27.13 19.76
CA SER A 633 6.02 -27.96 20.65
C SER A 633 6.93 -28.95 19.91
N GLY A 634 6.94 -28.92 18.57
CA GLY A 634 7.70 -29.84 17.72
C GLY A 634 7.06 -31.23 17.58
N GLN A 635 5.80 -31.40 17.97
CA GLN A 635 5.06 -32.65 17.83
C GLN A 635 4.16 -32.61 16.58
N TRP A 636 3.86 -33.78 16.01
CA TRP A 636 3.01 -33.91 14.83
C TRP A 636 1.55 -34.19 15.23
N ASP A 637 0.67 -33.24 14.95
CA ASP A 637 -0.77 -33.33 15.19
C ASP A 637 -1.49 -33.92 13.97
N PHE A 638 -2.56 -34.66 14.23
CA PHE A 638 -3.40 -35.22 13.18
C PHE A 638 -4.24 -34.13 12.51
N VAL A 639 -4.20 -34.06 11.17
CA VAL A 639 -5.05 -33.16 10.37
C VAL A 639 -6.19 -33.93 9.73
N ARG A 640 -5.86 -34.98 8.96
CA ARG A 640 -6.84 -35.78 8.19
C ARG A 640 -6.28 -37.17 7.90
N SER A 641 -7.14 -38.16 7.69
CA SER A 641 -6.75 -39.49 7.19
C SER A 641 -7.66 -39.99 6.10
N TRP A 642 -7.12 -40.83 5.23
CA TRP A 642 -7.85 -41.54 4.19
C TRP A 642 -7.52 -43.03 4.24
N ARG A 643 -8.55 -43.84 4.00
CA ARG A 643 -8.43 -45.29 3.89
C ARG A 643 -8.88 -45.75 2.51
N SER A 644 -8.13 -46.68 1.93
CA SER A 644 -8.47 -47.40 0.69
C SER A 644 -8.42 -48.90 0.95
N LYS A 645 -9.21 -49.66 0.18
CA LYS A 645 -9.20 -51.14 0.15
C LYS A 645 -8.91 -51.63 -1.27
N LYS A 646 -7.97 -50.98 -1.97
CA LYS A 646 -7.69 -51.16 -3.41
C LYS A 646 -8.85 -50.74 -4.33
N ASP A 647 -9.79 -49.95 -3.81
CA ASP A 647 -11.04 -49.56 -4.47
C ASP A 647 -11.01 -48.12 -5.00
N ARG A 648 -10.11 -47.27 -4.49
CA ARG A 648 -10.00 -45.87 -4.91
C ARG A 648 -8.63 -45.25 -4.67
N ASN A 649 -8.39 -44.17 -5.41
CA ASN A 649 -7.34 -43.20 -5.14
C ASN A 649 -7.93 -41.91 -4.54
N ILE A 650 -7.10 -41.18 -3.80
CA ILE A 650 -7.47 -39.93 -3.16
C ILE A 650 -6.95 -38.77 -4.00
N SER A 651 -7.84 -37.81 -4.23
CA SER A 651 -7.50 -36.46 -4.64
C SER A 651 -8.21 -35.56 -3.63
N ALA A 652 -7.43 -34.92 -2.75
CA ALA A 652 -7.98 -34.12 -1.67
C ALA A 652 -7.16 -32.85 -1.52
N SER A 653 -7.84 -31.72 -1.37
CA SER A 653 -7.20 -30.45 -1.05
C SER A 653 -7.71 -29.90 0.27
N GLY A 654 -6.99 -28.92 0.78
CA GLY A 654 -7.39 -28.07 1.89
C GLY A 654 -6.50 -26.85 1.97
N GLU A 655 -6.80 -25.96 2.90
CA GLU A 655 -6.08 -24.70 3.07
C GLU A 655 -5.53 -24.60 4.49
N THR A 656 -4.42 -23.90 4.63
CA THR A 656 -3.77 -23.59 5.91
C THR A 656 -3.86 -22.10 6.16
N ASP A 657 -4.23 -21.72 7.38
CA ASP A 657 -4.23 -20.32 7.80
C ASP A 657 -2.83 -19.94 8.30
N GLY A 658 -1.95 -19.63 7.34
CA GLY A 658 -0.56 -19.27 7.62
C GLY A 658 0.47 -20.32 7.20
N ASP A 659 1.73 -20.10 7.60
CA ASP A 659 2.83 -21.02 7.33
C ASP A 659 2.77 -22.22 8.28
N GLU A 660 2.34 -23.38 7.78
CA GLU A 660 2.34 -24.63 8.54
C GLU A 660 3.32 -25.64 7.92
N THR A 661 3.83 -26.60 8.68
CA THR A 661 4.61 -27.72 8.11
C THR A 661 3.77 -28.99 8.14
N LEU A 662 3.50 -29.56 6.97
CA LEU A 662 2.66 -30.73 6.77
C LEU A 662 3.48 -31.93 6.30
N ARG A 663 3.10 -33.15 6.66
CA ARG A 663 3.72 -34.38 6.14
C ARG A 663 2.70 -35.48 5.92
N LEU A 664 3.05 -36.46 5.08
CA LEU A 664 2.31 -37.71 4.95
C LEU A 664 2.93 -38.81 5.81
N ARG A 665 2.08 -39.64 6.41
CA ARG A 665 2.47 -40.89 7.08
C ARG A 665 1.52 -42.01 6.68
N ILE A 666 2.05 -43.13 6.21
CA ILE A 666 1.28 -44.33 5.88
C ILE A 666 1.63 -45.47 6.83
N ILE A 667 0.64 -46.29 7.16
CA ILE A 667 0.83 -47.51 7.97
C ILE A 667 0.98 -48.75 7.09
N ALA A 668 1.33 -49.88 7.70
CA ALA A 668 1.48 -51.15 6.99
C ALA A 668 0.18 -51.53 6.26
N GLY A 669 0.31 -52.06 5.05
CA GLY A 669 -0.80 -52.39 4.17
C GLY A 669 -0.43 -53.33 3.04
N SER A 670 -1.34 -53.53 2.11
CA SER A 670 -1.11 -54.36 0.92
C SER A 670 -1.38 -53.58 -0.37
N SER A 671 -0.81 -54.02 -1.48
CA SER A 671 -1.00 -53.43 -2.81
C SER A 671 -1.41 -54.50 -3.83
N SER A 672 -1.37 -54.21 -5.13
CA SER A 672 -1.83 -55.15 -6.17
C SER A 672 -1.15 -56.52 -6.05
N GLU A 673 -1.90 -57.59 -6.33
CA GLU A 673 -1.41 -58.98 -6.28
C GLU A 673 -0.61 -59.39 -7.52
N THR A 674 -0.35 -58.47 -8.44
CA THR A 674 0.31 -58.71 -9.72
C THR A 674 1.62 -57.94 -9.85
N SER A 675 2.69 -58.64 -10.22
CA SER A 675 4.05 -58.11 -10.37
C SER A 675 4.23 -57.02 -11.45
N THR A 676 3.20 -56.77 -12.28
CA THR A 676 3.19 -55.74 -13.33
C THR A 676 2.51 -54.44 -12.91
N ALA A 677 1.89 -54.40 -11.73
CA ALA A 677 1.24 -53.20 -11.22
C ALA A 677 2.26 -52.16 -10.76
N ALA A 678 1.99 -50.88 -11.06
CA ALA A 678 2.80 -49.78 -10.57
C ALA A 678 2.78 -49.72 -9.03
N ALA A 679 3.95 -49.47 -8.43
CA ALA A 679 4.07 -49.25 -6.99
C ALA A 679 3.11 -48.13 -6.53
N PRO A 680 2.40 -48.28 -5.41
CA PRO A 680 1.53 -47.23 -4.94
C PRO A 680 2.35 -46.04 -4.46
N ARG A 681 1.84 -44.86 -4.78
CA ARG A 681 2.49 -43.56 -4.61
C ARG A 681 1.57 -42.64 -3.82
N PHE A 682 2.10 -41.91 -2.86
CA PHE A 682 1.35 -40.99 -1.99
C PHE A 682 2.07 -39.65 -1.98
N LEU A 683 1.45 -38.64 -2.56
CA LEU A 683 2.04 -37.35 -2.85
C LEU A 683 1.29 -36.26 -2.08
N LEU A 684 2.04 -35.39 -1.41
CA LEU A 684 1.57 -34.15 -0.81
C LEU A 684 2.24 -33.00 -1.53
N GLU A 685 1.45 -32.12 -2.12
CA GLU A 685 1.89 -30.98 -2.91
C GLU A 685 1.42 -29.68 -2.26
N ALA A 686 2.24 -28.65 -2.38
CA ALA A 686 1.83 -27.28 -2.10
C ALA A 686 1.43 -26.62 -3.41
N ALA A 687 0.21 -26.11 -3.50
CA ALA A 687 -0.24 -25.43 -4.71
C ALA A 687 0.54 -24.13 -4.99
N ASP A 688 1.06 -23.49 -3.93
CA ASP A 688 1.95 -22.33 -4.06
C ASP A 688 3.43 -22.76 -4.01
N ALA A 689 4.14 -22.53 -5.10
CA ALA A 689 5.58 -22.77 -5.21
C ALA A 689 6.43 -21.71 -4.49
N ARG A 690 5.83 -20.63 -3.98
CA ARG A 690 6.52 -19.52 -3.30
C ARG A 690 6.44 -19.69 -1.77
N ILE A 691 7.50 -19.30 -1.08
CA ILE A 691 7.53 -19.13 0.37
C ILE A 691 7.99 -17.70 0.66
N ASN A 692 7.21 -17.00 1.47
CA ASN A 692 7.45 -15.61 1.79
C ASN A 692 7.94 -15.49 3.24
N GLY A 693 9.11 -14.92 3.45
CA GLY A 693 9.55 -14.44 4.75
C GLY A 693 9.41 -12.93 4.86
N LEU A 694 9.38 -12.43 6.10
CA LEU A 694 9.16 -11.02 6.41
C LEU A 694 10.26 -10.54 7.35
N VAL A 695 10.86 -9.41 7.02
CA VAL A 695 11.93 -8.77 7.82
C VAL A 695 11.60 -7.30 8.07
N LYS A 696 12.09 -6.73 9.17
CA LYS A 696 11.97 -5.31 9.49
C LYS A 696 13.36 -4.70 9.58
N ILE A 697 13.66 -3.68 8.77
CA ILE A 697 14.98 -3.03 8.78
C ILE A 697 15.14 -2.22 10.07
N THR A 698 16.24 -2.40 10.78
CA THR A 698 16.60 -1.70 12.03
C THR A 698 17.74 -0.72 11.87
N ALA A 699 18.63 -0.94 10.89
CA ALA A 699 19.70 0.00 10.53
C ALA A 699 20.08 -0.14 9.06
N VAL A 700 20.74 0.88 8.50
CA VAL A 700 21.29 0.86 7.15
C VAL A 700 22.80 1.02 7.24
N GLY A 701 23.54 0.24 6.45
CA GLY A 701 24.99 0.26 6.41
C GLY A 701 25.57 1.53 5.77
N ALA A 702 26.88 1.51 5.53
CA ALA A 702 27.58 2.63 4.92
C ALA A 702 26.94 3.04 3.57
N LEU A 703 26.79 4.34 3.38
CA LEU A 703 26.12 4.91 2.21
C LEU A 703 27.14 5.21 1.11
N SER A 704 26.76 4.90 -0.13
CA SER A 704 27.39 5.37 -1.37
C SER A 704 26.29 6.05 -2.20
N GLU A 705 26.47 7.33 -2.53
CA GLU A 705 25.48 8.14 -3.27
C GLU A 705 24.06 8.10 -2.63
N GLY A 706 23.99 8.11 -1.29
CA GLY A 706 22.73 8.16 -0.53
C GLY A 706 22.00 6.82 -0.37
N LYS A 707 22.58 5.70 -0.82
CA LYS A 707 22.05 4.34 -0.63
C LYS A 707 23.11 3.39 -0.09
N SER A 708 22.70 2.29 0.53
CA SER A 708 23.58 1.20 0.96
C SER A 708 23.24 -0.11 0.26
N VAL A 709 24.24 -0.96 0.14
CA VAL A 709 24.10 -2.38 -0.22
C VAL A 709 23.80 -3.25 1.01
N ASN A 710 24.02 -2.75 2.23
CA ASN A 710 23.83 -3.51 3.46
C ASN A 710 22.77 -2.85 4.34
N ALA A 711 21.98 -3.66 5.02
CA ALA A 711 21.07 -3.23 6.07
C ALA A 711 21.05 -4.26 7.20
N THR A 712 20.79 -3.81 8.42
CA THR A 712 20.51 -4.70 9.55
C THR A 712 19.00 -4.82 9.68
N CYS A 713 18.49 -6.02 9.97
CA CYS A 713 17.07 -6.28 10.12
C CYS A 713 16.75 -7.27 11.24
N ASP A 714 15.48 -7.29 11.63
CA ASP A 714 14.90 -8.34 12.45
C ASP A 714 14.05 -9.25 11.55
N VAL A 715 14.25 -10.56 11.63
CA VAL A 715 13.41 -11.54 10.93
C VAL A 715 12.13 -11.75 11.74
N ILE A 716 11.00 -11.40 11.15
CA ILE A 716 9.66 -11.50 11.76
C ILE A 716 9.01 -12.83 11.39
N THR A 717 9.02 -13.17 10.10
CA THR A 717 8.55 -14.46 9.57
C THR A 717 9.72 -15.18 8.91
N PRO A 718 10.00 -16.45 9.27
CA PRO A 718 11.14 -17.18 8.74
C PRO A 718 11.19 -17.23 7.21
N LEU A 719 12.38 -17.09 6.64
CA LEU A 719 12.63 -17.27 5.21
C LEU A 719 12.83 -18.75 4.88
N LEU A 720 12.80 -19.12 3.59
CA LEU A 720 13.12 -20.49 3.16
C LEU A 720 14.63 -20.73 3.09
N SER A 721 15.39 -19.74 2.58
CA SER A 721 16.81 -19.89 2.27
C SER A 721 17.56 -18.57 2.50
N THR A 722 18.85 -18.67 2.82
CA THR A 722 19.78 -17.52 2.82
C THR A 722 20.24 -17.14 1.41
N ALA A 723 19.94 -17.98 0.41
CA ALA A 723 20.28 -17.71 -0.97
C ALA A 723 19.63 -16.38 -1.44
N PRO A 724 20.33 -15.60 -2.30
CA PRO A 724 19.78 -14.36 -2.84
C PRO A 724 18.44 -14.61 -3.54
N THR A 725 17.44 -13.79 -3.23
CA THR A 725 16.18 -13.75 -3.98
C THR A 725 16.09 -12.51 -4.84
N TYR A 726 15.54 -12.68 -6.04
CA TYR A 726 15.19 -11.60 -6.97
C TYR A 726 13.74 -11.17 -6.83
N VAL A 727 12.97 -11.87 -5.99
CA VAL A 727 11.56 -11.60 -5.72
C VAL A 727 11.45 -11.11 -4.28
N TRP A 728 11.16 -9.82 -4.15
CA TRP A 728 11.05 -9.14 -2.88
C TRP A 728 10.08 -7.97 -2.98
N THR A 729 9.51 -7.59 -1.86
CA THR A 729 8.53 -6.51 -1.79
C THR A 729 8.92 -5.56 -0.66
N GLU A 730 9.06 -4.28 -0.99
CA GLU A 730 9.28 -3.22 0.00
C GLU A 730 7.95 -2.88 0.70
N GLY A 731 8.03 -2.53 1.99
CA GLY A 731 6.91 -2.05 2.78
C GLY A 731 6.33 -0.76 2.21
N ALA A 732 5.01 -0.67 2.20
CA ALA A 732 4.31 0.50 1.66
C ALA A 732 4.65 1.78 2.43
N TRP A 733 4.96 1.67 3.71
CA TRP A 733 5.11 2.80 4.62
C TRP A 733 6.48 2.79 5.28
N SER A 734 7.18 3.92 5.11
CA SER A 734 8.51 4.18 5.67
C SER A 734 8.81 5.67 5.53
N GLN A 735 9.86 6.16 6.18
CA GLN A 735 10.29 7.54 5.95
C GLN A 735 10.74 7.79 4.50
N ALA A 736 11.13 6.75 3.74
CA ALA A 736 11.46 6.87 2.32
C ALA A 736 10.23 6.90 1.39
N GLN A 737 9.18 6.16 1.73
CA GLN A 737 7.93 6.09 0.93
C GLN A 737 6.89 7.13 1.36
N GLY A 738 7.00 7.63 2.59
CA GLY A 738 5.98 8.40 3.30
C GLY A 738 5.01 7.50 4.07
N PHE A 739 4.20 8.13 4.90
CA PHE A 739 3.15 7.49 5.69
C PHE A 739 1.77 7.89 5.17
N PRO A 740 0.71 7.11 5.47
CA PRO A 740 -0.64 7.44 5.00
C PRO A 740 -1.12 8.78 5.57
N SER A 741 -1.79 9.57 4.73
CA SER A 741 -2.40 10.85 5.10
C SER A 741 -3.79 10.67 5.70
N ALA A 742 -4.55 9.67 5.24
CA ALA A 742 -5.94 9.45 5.64
C ALA A 742 -6.18 8.04 6.20
N VAL A 743 -7.15 7.94 7.12
CA VAL A 743 -7.60 6.69 7.74
C VAL A 743 -9.12 6.68 7.88
N ALA A 744 -9.75 5.52 7.64
CA ALA A 744 -11.19 5.33 7.83
C ALA A 744 -11.52 3.86 8.16
N MET A 745 -12.65 3.63 8.83
CA MET A 745 -13.22 2.30 9.01
C MET A 745 -14.41 2.13 8.07
N HIS A 746 -14.43 1.06 7.29
CA HIS A 746 -15.51 0.80 6.35
C HIS A 746 -15.65 -0.71 6.08
N GLN A 747 -16.88 -1.23 6.17
CA GLN A 747 -17.21 -2.66 5.97
C GLN A 747 -16.29 -3.64 6.73
N ASN A 748 -16.08 -3.40 8.03
CA ASN A 748 -15.23 -4.24 8.90
C ASN A 748 -13.75 -4.31 8.48
N ARG A 749 -13.27 -3.35 7.69
CA ARG A 749 -11.87 -3.19 7.30
C ARG A 749 -11.36 -1.83 7.74
N LEU A 750 -10.11 -1.80 8.18
CA LEU A 750 -9.38 -0.56 8.43
C LEU A 750 -8.70 -0.13 7.13
N TRP A 751 -8.97 1.10 6.72
CA TRP A 751 -8.50 1.68 5.47
C TRP A 751 -7.49 2.78 5.74
N PHE A 752 -6.40 2.75 4.97
CA PHE A 752 -5.38 3.79 4.93
C PHE A 752 -5.19 4.25 3.50
N ALA A 753 -4.82 5.52 3.30
CA ALA A 753 -4.62 6.03 1.96
C ALA A 753 -3.61 7.17 1.90
N GLY A 754 -3.02 7.33 0.72
CA GLY A 754 -2.19 8.48 0.33
C GLY A 754 -0.86 8.55 1.06
N THR A 755 0.21 8.06 0.44
CA THR A 755 1.59 8.33 0.90
C THR A 755 2.26 9.37 0.01
N ALA A 756 3.40 9.91 0.44
CA ALA A 756 4.17 10.87 -0.35
C ALA A 756 4.58 10.31 -1.73
N LYS A 757 4.85 8.99 -1.85
CA LYS A 757 5.21 8.32 -3.10
C LYS A 757 4.05 7.66 -3.84
N ALA A 758 2.97 7.32 -3.13
CA ALA A 758 1.76 6.74 -3.70
C ALA A 758 0.52 7.53 -3.22
N PRO A 759 0.32 8.77 -3.74
CA PRO A 759 -0.64 9.72 -3.20
C PRO A 759 -2.11 9.35 -3.45
N MET A 760 -2.40 8.50 -4.44
CA MET A 760 -3.73 7.97 -4.73
C MET A 760 -3.94 6.52 -4.28
N ARG A 761 -2.90 5.87 -3.74
CA ARG A 761 -3.00 4.46 -3.36
C ARG A 761 -3.79 4.32 -2.06
N ILE A 762 -4.61 3.28 -2.02
CA ILE A 762 -5.49 2.95 -0.89
C ILE A 762 -5.19 1.51 -0.48
N TRP A 763 -5.18 1.25 0.83
CA TRP A 763 -4.98 -0.05 1.44
C TRP A 763 -6.13 -0.33 2.40
N GLY A 764 -6.75 -1.51 2.29
CA GLY A 764 -7.74 -2.00 3.25
C GLY A 764 -7.27 -3.31 3.86
N SER A 765 -7.39 -3.45 5.17
CA SER A 765 -7.02 -4.68 5.91
C SER A 765 -7.86 -5.88 5.47
N VAL A 766 -7.49 -7.09 5.90
CA VAL A 766 -8.38 -8.25 5.92
C VAL A 766 -9.65 -7.91 6.71
N SER A 767 -10.80 -8.43 6.27
CA SER A 767 -12.09 -8.16 6.92
C SER A 767 -12.10 -8.77 8.31
N GLY A 768 -12.38 -7.97 9.34
CA GLY A 768 -12.38 -8.38 10.75
C GLY A 768 -10.99 -8.54 11.39
N ASP A 769 -9.92 -8.57 10.60
CA ASP A 769 -8.53 -8.60 11.07
C ASP A 769 -7.79 -7.33 10.63
N ILE A 770 -8.04 -6.25 11.37
CA ILE A 770 -7.68 -4.87 11.00
C ILE A 770 -6.17 -4.57 11.01
N GLU A 771 -5.35 -5.44 11.61
CA GLU A 771 -3.88 -5.31 11.69
C GLU A 771 -3.17 -6.21 10.65
N ASN A 772 -3.93 -6.80 9.73
CA ASN A 772 -3.45 -7.74 8.72
C ASN A 772 -3.71 -7.22 7.30
N PHE A 773 -2.64 -6.86 6.60
CA PHE A 773 -2.66 -6.39 5.21
C PHE A 773 -2.05 -7.43 4.25
N ARG A 774 -2.14 -8.71 4.63
CA ARG A 774 -1.67 -9.80 3.78
C ARG A 774 -2.53 -9.90 2.53
N ARG A 775 -1.91 -9.79 1.36
CA ARG A 775 -2.59 -9.93 0.07
C ARG A 775 -3.12 -11.35 -0.07
N SER A 776 -4.37 -11.46 -0.49
CA SER A 776 -5.04 -12.73 -0.76
C SER A 776 -6.06 -12.53 -1.88
N SER A 777 -6.40 -13.60 -2.59
CA SER A 777 -7.51 -13.62 -3.56
C SER A 777 -8.85 -14.00 -2.93
N LEU A 778 -8.87 -14.33 -1.64
CA LEU A 778 -10.10 -14.61 -0.89
C LEU A 778 -10.98 -13.36 -0.77
N ASP A 779 -12.29 -13.55 -0.65
CA ASP A 779 -13.25 -12.45 -0.61
C ASP A 779 -13.06 -11.53 0.61
N ASP A 780 -12.59 -12.07 1.73
CA ASP A 780 -12.24 -11.34 2.96
C ASP A 780 -10.79 -10.82 2.97
N GLY A 781 -9.99 -11.17 1.96
CA GLY A 781 -8.59 -10.79 1.82
C GLY A 781 -8.36 -9.28 1.80
N SER A 782 -7.16 -8.84 2.18
CA SER A 782 -6.80 -7.42 2.15
C SER A 782 -6.76 -6.87 0.72
N VAL A 783 -6.87 -5.54 0.61
CA VAL A 783 -6.96 -4.85 -0.68
C VAL A 783 -5.90 -3.77 -0.78
N SER A 784 -5.30 -3.61 -1.96
CA SER A 784 -4.36 -2.54 -2.25
C SER A 784 -4.49 -2.13 -3.71
N TRP A 785 -4.95 -0.90 -3.93
CA TRP A 785 -5.24 -0.41 -5.27
C TRP A 785 -4.77 1.02 -5.46
N THR A 786 -4.43 1.32 -6.70
CA THR A 786 -4.20 2.69 -7.16
C THR A 786 -5.24 2.98 -8.24
N PRO A 787 -6.24 3.84 -7.98
CA PRO A 787 -7.24 4.20 -8.97
C PRO A 787 -6.56 4.92 -10.14
N LEU A 788 -7.02 4.61 -11.36
CA LEU A 788 -6.58 5.32 -12.56
C LEU A 788 -7.37 6.63 -12.68
N ALA A 789 -6.65 7.75 -12.67
CA ALA A 789 -7.21 9.08 -12.82
C ALA A 789 -6.43 9.88 -13.87
N ASP A 790 -7.07 10.91 -14.43
CA ASP A 790 -6.46 11.82 -15.41
C ASP A 790 -5.28 12.60 -14.79
N GLU A 791 -5.38 12.88 -13.48
CA GLU A 791 -4.41 13.63 -12.69
C GLU A 791 -4.06 12.88 -11.40
N LEU A 792 -2.78 12.92 -11.01
CA LEU A 792 -2.31 12.32 -9.76
C LEU A 792 -2.57 13.27 -8.57
N ASN A 793 -3.79 13.21 -8.03
CA ASN A 793 -4.23 14.08 -6.94
C ASN A 793 -4.13 13.37 -5.57
N PRO A 794 -3.39 13.90 -4.57
CA PRO A 794 -3.27 13.25 -3.28
C PRO A 794 -4.59 13.18 -2.51
N ILE A 795 -4.84 12.02 -1.90
CA ILE A 795 -5.99 11.79 -1.01
C ILE A 795 -5.82 12.63 0.25
N GLN A 796 -6.86 13.40 0.57
CA GLN A 796 -6.91 14.36 1.68
C GLN A 796 -7.71 13.82 2.87
N TRP A 797 -8.80 13.10 2.60
CA TRP A 797 -9.66 12.52 3.62
C TRP A 797 -10.44 11.33 3.04
N MET A 798 -10.91 10.45 3.93
CA MET A 798 -11.81 9.33 3.62
C MET A 798 -12.88 9.25 4.68
N ILE A 799 -14.12 8.96 4.29
CA ILE A 799 -15.22 8.81 5.23
C ILE A 799 -16.22 7.76 4.73
N SER A 800 -16.70 6.93 5.63
CA SER A 800 -17.72 5.92 5.32
C SER A 800 -19.11 6.55 5.32
N GLN A 801 -19.89 6.34 4.27
CA GLN A 801 -21.29 6.77 4.16
C GLN A 801 -22.15 5.64 3.61
N GLY A 802 -22.90 4.96 4.50
CA GLY A 802 -23.75 3.84 4.12
C GLY A 802 -22.95 2.68 3.53
N ALA A 803 -23.30 2.26 2.31
CA ALA A 803 -22.63 1.16 1.61
C ALA A 803 -21.31 1.56 0.94
N ASP A 804 -21.07 2.87 0.78
CA ASP A 804 -19.94 3.41 0.03
C ASP A 804 -18.97 4.16 0.94
N MET A 805 -17.72 4.26 0.50
CA MET A 805 -16.72 5.14 1.11
C MET A 805 -16.49 6.34 0.20
N VAL A 806 -16.66 7.55 0.73
CA VAL A 806 -16.41 8.80 0.01
C VAL A 806 -14.98 9.25 0.27
N ILE A 807 -14.29 9.64 -0.79
CA ILE A 807 -12.86 9.96 -0.78
C ILE A 807 -12.65 11.33 -1.43
N GLY A 808 -12.02 12.25 -0.69
CA GLY A 808 -11.61 13.55 -1.22
C GLY A 808 -10.15 13.53 -1.64
N THR A 809 -9.86 13.97 -2.86
CA THR A 809 -8.50 14.21 -3.36
C THR A 809 -8.28 15.69 -3.63
N GLY A 810 -7.04 16.12 -3.84
CA GLY A 810 -6.73 17.53 -4.15
C GLY A 810 -7.46 18.11 -5.37
N GLY A 811 -7.92 17.27 -6.31
CA GLY A 811 -8.62 17.70 -7.53
C GLY A 811 -10.04 17.17 -7.71
N ASP A 812 -10.41 16.08 -7.04
CA ASP A 812 -11.64 15.34 -7.31
C ASP A 812 -12.24 14.70 -6.05
N GLU A 813 -13.53 14.40 -6.09
CA GLU A 813 -14.24 13.59 -5.10
C GLU A 813 -14.66 12.25 -5.73
N TRP A 814 -14.39 11.16 -5.04
CA TRP A 814 -14.59 9.78 -5.50
C TRP A 814 -15.43 8.99 -4.50
N THR A 815 -16.09 7.94 -5.00
CA THR A 815 -16.68 6.89 -4.17
C THR A 815 -15.99 5.57 -4.45
N LEU A 816 -15.81 4.77 -3.39
CA LEU A 816 -15.42 3.38 -3.45
C LEU A 816 -16.60 2.53 -2.99
N SER A 817 -17.04 1.59 -3.83
CA SER A 817 -18.14 0.66 -3.52
C SER A 817 -17.81 -0.76 -3.95
N GLY A 818 -18.56 -1.74 -3.43
CA GLY A 818 -18.57 -3.13 -3.92
C GLY A 818 -19.72 -3.41 -4.90
N GLN A 819 -20.26 -2.37 -5.56
CA GLN A 819 -21.40 -2.45 -6.49
C GLN A 819 -22.65 -3.14 -5.89
N GLY A 820 -23.02 -2.74 -4.67
CA GLY A 820 -24.13 -3.35 -3.92
C GLY A 820 -23.79 -4.68 -3.23
N LYS A 821 -22.54 -5.14 -3.33
CA LYS A 821 -21.97 -6.26 -2.55
C LYS A 821 -20.85 -5.75 -1.65
N ALA A 822 -20.29 -6.67 -0.85
CA ALA A 822 -19.09 -6.39 -0.07
C ALA A 822 -17.90 -6.07 -1.00
N ILE A 823 -17.01 -5.20 -0.52
CA ILE A 823 -15.74 -4.91 -1.18
C ILE A 823 -14.77 -6.09 -0.94
N THR A 824 -14.29 -6.67 -2.03
CA THR A 824 -13.32 -7.78 -2.02
C THR A 824 -12.11 -7.44 -2.90
N PRO A 825 -10.98 -8.17 -2.81
CA PRO A 825 -9.82 -7.98 -3.68
C PRO A 825 -10.15 -8.03 -5.19
N SER A 826 -11.20 -8.77 -5.57
CA SER A 826 -11.66 -8.97 -6.95
C SER A 826 -12.90 -8.15 -7.32
N ASN A 827 -13.59 -7.54 -6.35
CA ASN A 827 -14.82 -6.78 -6.56
C ASN A 827 -14.76 -5.41 -5.87
N PHE A 828 -14.49 -4.37 -6.67
CA PHE A 828 -14.48 -2.99 -6.23
C PHE A 828 -14.79 -2.07 -7.41
N ASP A 829 -15.34 -0.90 -7.12
CA ASP A 829 -15.63 0.13 -8.11
C ASP A 829 -15.26 1.50 -7.56
N PHE A 830 -14.42 2.22 -8.32
CA PHE A 830 -14.01 3.58 -8.03
C PHE A 830 -14.68 4.52 -9.03
N GLN A 831 -15.60 5.34 -8.54
CA GLN A 831 -16.34 6.27 -9.38
C GLN A 831 -16.10 7.71 -8.95
N ARG A 832 -15.68 8.55 -9.90
CA ARG A 832 -15.54 9.99 -9.68
C ARG A 832 -16.92 10.63 -9.65
N GLN A 833 -17.21 11.37 -8.58
CA GLN A 833 -18.49 12.08 -8.41
C GLN A 833 -18.38 13.56 -8.73
N SER A 834 -17.25 14.21 -8.42
CA SER A 834 -17.01 15.61 -8.82
C SER A 834 -15.53 15.93 -9.03
N ARG A 835 -15.27 17.12 -9.62
CA ARG A 835 -13.94 17.67 -9.93
C ARG A 835 -13.64 18.96 -9.14
N PHE A 836 -14.24 19.13 -7.96
CA PHE A 836 -14.07 20.38 -7.21
C PHE A 836 -12.75 20.41 -6.44
N GLY A 837 -12.29 19.24 -6.01
CA GLY A 837 -11.11 19.02 -5.21
C GLY A 837 -11.33 19.40 -3.76
N SER A 838 -10.57 18.77 -2.89
CA SER A 838 -10.68 18.85 -1.45
C SER A 838 -9.43 19.47 -0.83
N SER A 839 -9.62 20.22 0.26
CA SER A 839 -8.53 20.65 1.15
C SER A 839 -8.17 19.53 2.13
N ALA A 840 -7.01 19.62 2.76
CA ALA A 840 -6.52 18.70 3.80
C ALA A 840 -7.31 18.75 5.13
N VAL A 841 -8.43 19.48 5.16
CA VAL A 841 -9.34 19.51 6.31
C VAL A 841 -10.17 18.23 6.31
N ALA A 842 -10.20 17.53 7.44
CA ALA A 842 -11.01 16.32 7.61
C ALA A 842 -12.47 16.59 7.25
N ALA A 843 -13.03 15.78 6.35
CA ALA A 843 -14.47 15.76 6.11
C ALA A 843 -15.20 15.18 7.32
N ILE A 844 -16.46 15.58 7.49
CA ILE A 844 -17.30 15.10 8.58
C ILE A 844 -18.65 14.65 8.06
N MET A 845 -19.25 13.68 8.76
CA MET A 845 -20.67 13.38 8.59
C MET A 845 -21.48 14.44 9.33
N ALA A 846 -22.41 15.07 8.63
CA ALA A 846 -23.40 15.97 9.22
C ALA A 846 -24.79 15.49 8.81
N ASN A 847 -25.58 15.01 9.76
CA ASN A 847 -26.79 14.22 9.50
C ASN A 847 -26.48 13.05 8.55
N GLU A 848 -27.08 13.03 7.36
CA GLU A 848 -26.91 11.99 6.35
C GLU A 848 -25.97 12.39 5.21
N VAL A 849 -25.28 13.55 5.30
CA VAL A 849 -24.44 14.08 4.22
C VAL A 849 -22.98 14.21 4.63
N VAL A 850 -22.07 14.00 3.68
CA VAL A 850 -20.64 14.26 3.88
C VAL A 850 -20.38 15.73 3.61
N VAL A 851 -19.81 16.45 4.57
CA VAL A 851 -19.42 17.85 4.44
C VAL A 851 -17.91 17.96 4.38
N PHE A 852 -17.41 18.69 3.38
CA PHE A 852 -15.98 18.87 3.16
C PHE A 852 -15.63 20.30 2.72
N VAL A 853 -14.37 20.68 2.90
CA VAL A 853 -13.83 21.96 2.44
C VAL A 853 -13.20 21.78 1.07
N GLN A 854 -13.61 22.58 0.08
CA GLN A 854 -13.05 22.54 -1.26
C GLN A 854 -11.56 22.94 -1.26
N ARG A 855 -10.75 22.48 -2.22
CA ARG A 855 -9.28 22.71 -2.35
C ARG A 855 -8.79 24.14 -2.09
N GLY A 856 -9.62 25.16 -2.39
CA GLY A 856 -9.28 26.57 -2.15
C GLY A 856 -9.50 27.05 -0.71
N GLY A 857 -9.98 26.19 0.20
CA GLY A 857 -10.27 26.52 1.60
C GLY A 857 -11.51 27.40 1.82
N ARG A 858 -12.03 28.05 0.78
CA ARG A 858 -13.04 29.13 0.87
C ARG A 858 -14.48 28.69 0.65
N LYS A 859 -14.71 27.41 0.41
CA LYS A 859 -16.05 26.87 0.12
C LYS A 859 -16.27 25.61 0.91
N VAL A 860 -17.42 25.53 1.57
CA VAL A 860 -17.90 24.33 2.22
C VAL A 860 -18.92 23.68 1.29
N ARG A 861 -18.71 22.40 0.99
CA ARG A 861 -19.54 21.62 0.10
C ARG A 861 -20.10 20.41 0.84
N ARG A 862 -21.27 19.97 0.40
CA ARG A 862 -21.78 18.65 0.76
C ARG A 862 -21.74 17.72 -0.44
N VAL A 863 -21.44 16.46 -0.19
CA VAL A 863 -21.67 15.33 -1.09
C VAL A 863 -22.77 14.48 -0.45
N SER A 864 -23.81 14.18 -1.22
CA SER A 864 -24.92 13.36 -0.75
C SER A 864 -25.57 12.59 -1.88
N GLN A 865 -25.96 11.36 -1.57
CA GLN A 865 -26.92 10.58 -2.33
C GLN A 865 -28.27 10.71 -1.60
N ARG A 866 -29.29 11.29 -2.24
CA ARG A 866 -30.59 11.50 -1.56
C ARG A 866 -31.37 10.21 -1.34
N SER A 867 -31.10 9.19 -2.15
CA SER A 867 -31.65 7.84 -2.03
C SER A 867 -30.68 6.87 -2.71
N ASN A 868 -30.66 5.59 -2.30
CA ASN A 868 -29.67 4.58 -2.73
C ASN A 868 -29.54 4.33 -4.25
N ASN A 869 -30.37 4.98 -5.08
CA ASN A 869 -30.35 4.87 -6.54
C ASN A 869 -30.26 6.23 -7.25
N GLU A 870 -30.23 7.33 -6.52
CA GLU A 870 -30.03 8.65 -7.10
C GLU A 870 -28.54 8.90 -7.39
N PRO A 871 -28.22 9.71 -8.42
CA PRO A 871 -26.86 10.12 -8.65
C PRO A 871 -26.35 10.94 -7.46
N TRP A 872 -25.09 10.75 -7.12
CA TRP A 872 -24.41 11.59 -6.16
C TRP A 872 -24.46 13.06 -6.61
N SER A 873 -24.74 13.95 -5.66
CA SER A 873 -24.79 15.38 -5.93
C SER A 873 -23.87 16.13 -4.97
N THR A 874 -23.01 16.97 -5.56
CA THR A 874 -22.12 17.85 -4.81
C THR A 874 -22.63 19.29 -4.89
N SER A 875 -23.00 19.89 -3.77
CA SER A 875 -23.58 21.24 -3.71
C SER A 875 -22.80 22.18 -2.79
N ASP A 876 -22.72 23.46 -3.17
CA ASP A 876 -22.02 24.52 -2.44
C ASP A 876 -22.94 25.09 -1.35
N MET A 877 -22.54 24.93 -0.09
CA MET A 877 -23.30 25.38 1.09
C MET A 877 -22.98 26.82 1.46
N THR A 878 -21.93 27.39 0.88
CA THR A 878 -21.53 28.79 1.06
C THR A 878 -22.10 29.71 -0.02
N VAL A 879 -22.91 29.19 -0.96
CA VAL A 879 -23.39 29.95 -2.13
C VAL A 879 -24.12 31.24 -1.78
N LEU A 880 -24.89 31.27 -0.69
CA LEU A 880 -25.61 32.46 -0.24
C LEU A 880 -24.75 33.41 0.60
N ALA A 881 -23.61 32.94 1.11
CA ALA A 881 -22.81 33.59 2.14
C ALA A 881 -21.31 33.50 1.85
N GLU A 882 -20.90 33.62 0.58
CA GLU A 882 -19.52 33.38 0.15
C GLU A 882 -18.47 34.21 0.91
N HIS A 883 -18.87 35.37 1.43
CA HIS A 883 -18.00 36.31 2.15
C HIS A 883 -17.53 35.78 3.51
N ILE A 884 -18.26 34.86 4.14
CA ILE A 884 -17.93 34.37 5.49
C ILE A 884 -16.72 33.43 5.48
N ALA A 885 -16.48 32.74 4.36
CA ALA A 885 -15.45 31.73 4.21
C ALA A 885 -14.20 32.25 3.45
N LEU A 886 -14.12 33.55 3.13
CA LEU A 886 -13.01 34.14 2.38
C LEU A 886 -11.64 33.95 3.06
N ASP A 887 -11.62 33.92 4.38
CA ASP A 887 -10.42 33.73 5.20
C ASP A 887 -9.90 32.28 5.17
N GLY A 888 -10.66 31.36 4.56
CA GLY A 888 -10.38 29.92 4.54
C GLY A 888 -10.85 29.23 5.82
N ILE A 889 -11.30 27.98 5.68
CA ILE A 889 -11.72 27.09 6.78
C ILE A 889 -10.59 26.13 7.10
N LYS A 890 -10.26 26.00 8.40
CA LYS A 890 -9.20 25.08 8.87
C LYS A 890 -9.72 23.86 9.63
N GLN A 891 -10.91 23.93 10.20
CA GLN A 891 -11.49 22.83 10.98
C GLN A 891 -13.01 22.88 10.94
N LEU A 892 -13.62 21.70 10.95
CA LEU A 892 -15.06 21.49 11.03
C LEU A 892 -15.40 20.62 12.24
N ALA A 893 -16.56 20.85 12.85
CA ALA A 893 -17.18 19.96 13.83
C ALA A 893 -18.70 20.03 13.69
N PHE A 894 -19.41 18.99 14.11
CA PHE A 894 -20.87 18.93 13.98
C PHE A 894 -21.52 18.59 15.32
N GLY A 895 -22.53 19.38 15.70
CA GLY A 895 -23.44 19.08 16.80
C GLY A 895 -24.82 18.76 16.24
N SER A 896 -25.43 17.70 16.76
CA SER A 896 -26.73 17.19 16.32
C SER A 896 -27.86 17.54 17.28
N ASN A 897 -27.57 17.68 18.57
CA ASN A 897 -28.57 17.87 19.62
C ASN A 897 -28.38 19.20 20.38
N PRO A 898 -29.44 19.99 20.62
CA PRO A 898 -30.80 19.88 20.07
C PRO A 898 -30.96 20.49 18.69
N ASN A 899 -29.96 21.22 18.21
CA ASN A 899 -29.96 21.83 16.88
C ASN A 899 -28.80 21.26 16.05
N SER A 900 -29.11 20.83 14.83
CA SER A 900 -28.13 20.45 13.80
C SER A 900 -27.28 21.66 13.40
N ILE A 901 -26.09 21.82 13.96
CA ILE A 901 -25.19 22.95 13.70
C ILE A 901 -23.82 22.43 13.22
N LEU A 902 -23.45 22.83 12.01
CA LEU A 902 -22.08 22.71 11.53
C LEU A 902 -21.24 23.88 12.06
N TRP A 903 -20.25 23.59 12.88
CA TRP A 903 -19.24 24.54 13.33
C TRP A 903 -18.05 24.54 12.39
N ALA A 904 -17.56 25.72 12.05
CA ALA A 904 -16.37 25.88 11.24
C ALA A 904 -15.46 26.96 11.83
N VAL A 905 -14.16 26.70 11.90
CA VAL A 905 -13.18 27.69 12.34
C VAL A 905 -12.42 28.21 11.14
N THR A 906 -12.33 29.53 11.01
CA THR A 906 -11.57 30.17 9.93
C THR A 906 -10.07 30.22 10.25
N THR A 907 -9.24 30.38 9.23
CA THR A 907 -7.79 30.62 9.40
C THR A 907 -7.51 31.88 10.22
N SER A 908 -8.39 32.89 10.12
CA SER A 908 -8.31 34.14 10.89
C SER A 908 -8.77 34.01 12.36
N GLY A 909 -9.32 32.86 12.74
CA GLY A 909 -9.76 32.57 14.11
C GLY A 909 -11.19 33.02 14.43
N LYS A 910 -12.05 33.21 13.43
CA LYS A 910 -13.50 33.38 13.63
C LYS A 910 -14.16 32.02 13.78
N LEU A 911 -15.19 31.96 14.62
CA LEU A 911 -16.07 30.80 14.71
C LEU A 911 -17.31 31.06 13.87
N LEU A 912 -17.59 30.17 12.93
CA LEU A 912 -18.79 30.17 12.12
C LEU A 912 -19.66 29.01 12.59
N GLY A 913 -20.98 29.20 12.52
CA GLY A 913 -21.92 28.11 12.64
C GLY A 913 -22.93 28.16 11.51
N MET A 914 -23.44 27.00 11.12
CA MET A 914 -24.51 26.88 10.15
C MET A 914 -25.56 25.94 10.70
N THR A 915 -26.76 26.46 10.92
CA THR A 915 -27.93 25.63 11.15
C THR A 915 -28.22 24.84 9.88
N LEU A 916 -28.10 23.53 9.97
CA LEU A 916 -28.13 22.59 8.87
C LEU A 916 -29.27 21.59 9.07
N GLU A 917 -30.43 21.89 8.48
CA GLU A 917 -31.54 20.94 8.46
C GLU A 917 -31.90 20.60 7.01
N VAL A 918 -31.47 19.42 6.59
CA VAL A 918 -31.49 19.02 5.18
C VAL A 918 -32.92 18.77 4.70
N GLU A 919 -33.74 18.13 5.53
CA GLU A 919 -35.13 17.79 5.17
C GLU A 919 -36.00 19.03 5.04
N GLN A 920 -35.78 20.03 5.89
CA GLN A 920 -36.53 21.29 5.89
C GLN A 920 -35.92 22.35 4.96
N ASN A 921 -34.84 22.03 4.25
CA ASN A 921 -34.09 22.94 3.37
C ASN A 921 -33.59 24.21 4.10
N VAL A 922 -33.24 24.09 5.37
CA VAL A 922 -32.70 25.19 6.20
C VAL A 922 -31.18 25.10 6.21
N PHE A 923 -30.55 26.13 5.63
CA PHE A 923 -29.10 26.29 5.57
C PHE A 923 -28.81 27.77 5.86
N GLY A 924 -28.55 28.09 7.12
CA GLY A 924 -28.38 29.48 7.56
C GLY A 924 -27.06 29.65 8.28
N TRP A 925 -26.14 30.40 7.67
CA TRP A 925 -24.87 30.74 8.31
C TRP A 925 -25.04 31.83 9.35
N HIS A 926 -24.29 31.74 10.43
CA HIS A 926 -24.17 32.76 11.46
C HIS A 926 -22.73 32.83 11.96
N VAL A 927 -22.32 34.01 12.42
CA VAL A 927 -20.91 34.27 12.74
C VAL A 927 -20.77 34.62 14.22
N HIS A 928 -19.80 34.01 14.88
CA HIS A 928 -19.54 34.18 16.29
C HIS A 928 -18.20 34.89 16.49
N GLU A 929 -18.30 36.08 17.04
CA GLU A 929 -17.17 36.95 17.35
C GLU A 929 -16.98 37.00 18.87
N THR A 930 -15.72 36.95 19.29
CA THR A 930 -15.26 37.00 20.68
C THR A 930 -13.99 37.87 20.76
N ASP A 931 -13.64 38.36 21.96
CA ASP A 931 -12.34 38.99 22.22
C ASP A 931 -11.23 37.93 22.27
N GLY A 932 -10.83 37.45 21.10
CA GLY A 932 -9.85 36.37 20.93
C GLY A 932 -9.95 35.72 19.56
N GLN A 933 -9.08 34.74 19.32
CA GLN A 933 -9.08 33.94 18.10
C GLN A 933 -9.33 32.48 18.45
N VAL A 934 -10.34 31.88 17.83
CA VAL A 934 -10.64 30.46 17.98
C VAL A 934 -9.60 29.65 17.18
N GLU A 935 -8.87 28.80 17.88
CA GLU A 935 -7.81 27.98 17.30
C GLU A 935 -8.33 26.60 16.88
N SER A 936 -9.24 26.01 17.64
CA SER A 936 -9.80 24.68 17.37
C SER A 936 -11.21 24.52 17.94
N VAL A 937 -12.01 23.63 17.35
CA VAL A 937 -13.37 23.27 17.79
C VAL A 937 -13.57 21.76 17.77
N ALA A 938 -14.23 21.23 18.80
CA ALA A 938 -14.69 19.84 18.85
C ALA A 938 -16.08 19.77 19.48
N VAL A 939 -16.86 18.75 19.12
CA VAL A 939 -18.19 18.52 19.69
C VAL A 939 -18.24 17.11 20.27
N ILE A 940 -18.70 16.99 21.51
CA ILE A 940 -18.98 15.72 22.19
C ILE A 940 -20.46 15.65 22.55
N TYR A 941 -21.00 14.45 22.71
CA TYR A 941 -22.37 14.29 23.20
C TYR A 941 -22.49 14.84 24.62
N GLY A 942 -23.62 15.48 24.91
CA GLY A 942 -24.03 15.85 26.26
C GLY A 942 -25.44 15.34 26.53
N ASP A 943 -25.91 15.48 27.77
CA ASP A 943 -27.22 14.96 28.18
C ASP A 943 -28.37 15.71 27.50
N ASP A 944 -28.51 17.01 27.78
CA ASP A 944 -29.59 17.84 27.23
C ASP A 944 -29.22 18.47 25.87
N ALA A 945 -27.93 18.76 25.67
CA ALA A 945 -27.38 19.37 24.46
C ALA A 945 -25.95 18.90 24.24
N ASP A 946 -25.55 18.76 22.97
CA ASP A 946 -24.17 18.46 22.60
C ASP A 946 -23.23 19.59 23.08
N GLU A 947 -22.07 19.22 23.59
CA GLU A 947 -21.11 20.16 24.15
C GLU A 947 -20.14 20.63 23.07
N VAL A 948 -20.09 21.94 22.82
CA VAL A 948 -19.17 22.55 21.86
C VAL A 948 -17.96 23.11 22.60
N TRP A 949 -16.81 22.47 22.40
CA TRP A 949 -15.53 22.80 23.03
C TRP A 949 -14.66 23.61 22.08
N LEU A 950 -13.97 24.62 22.62
CA LEU A 950 -13.18 25.60 21.90
C LEU A 950 -11.80 25.77 22.55
N ALA A 951 -10.76 25.80 21.72
CA ALA A 951 -9.47 26.33 22.12
C ALA A 951 -9.38 27.77 21.65
N VAL A 952 -9.18 28.73 22.55
CA VAL A 952 -9.22 30.17 22.24
C VAL A 952 -7.92 30.84 22.65
N ARG A 953 -7.32 31.59 21.73
CA ARG A 953 -6.19 32.48 22.01
C ARG A 953 -6.69 33.87 22.39
N ARG A 954 -6.44 34.28 23.63
CA ARG A 954 -6.81 35.57 24.20
C ARG A 954 -5.54 36.37 24.55
N GLY A 955 -5.05 37.14 23.58
CA GLY A 955 -3.77 37.84 23.71
C GLY A 955 -2.61 36.85 23.80
N SER A 956 -1.89 36.84 24.92
CA SER A 956 -0.79 35.88 25.19
C SER A 956 -1.25 34.61 25.88
N LEU A 957 -2.52 34.52 26.31
CA LEU A 957 -3.07 33.34 26.97
C LEU A 957 -3.83 32.46 25.97
N ARG A 958 -3.86 31.17 26.26
CA ARG A 958 -4.69 30.18 25.55
C ARG A 958 -5.56 29.45 26.56
N THR A 959 -6.85 29.39 26.28
CA THR A 959 -7.89 28.86 27.16
C THR A 959 -8.64 27.73 26.46
N ILE A 960 -9.07 26.75 27.25
CA ILE A 960 -10.07 25.76 26.84
C ILE A 960 -11.41 26.23 27.39
N GLU A 961 -12.37 26.37 26.49
CA GLU A 961 -13.68 26.92 26.80
C GLU A 961 -14.77 26.04 26.19
N ARG A 962 -15.98 26.09 26.77
CA ARG A 962 -17.13 25.34 26.30
C ARG A 962 -18.33 26.27 26.15
N LEU A 963 -19.04 26.22 25.03
CA LEU A 963 -20.31 26.94 24.92
C LEU A 963 -21.33 26.33 25.89
N ASP A 964 -21.98 27.15 26.72
CA ASP A 964 -22.86 26.66 27.79
C ASP A 964 -24.01 25.79 27.23
N PRO A 965 -24.04 24.48 27.51
CA PRO A 965 -25.04 23.56 26.98
C PRO A 965 -26.46 23.89 27.45
N ARG A 966 -26.63 24.56 28.59
CA ARG A 966 -27.96 24.95 29.12
C ARG A 966 -28.67 25.94 28.20
N VAL A 967 -27.93 26.87 27.61
CA VAL A 967 -28.47 27.83 26.65
C VAL A 967 -28.89 27.12 25.35
N PHE A 968 -28.14 26.09 24.93
CA PHE A 968 -28.53 25.27 23.79
C PHE A 968 -29.79 24.44 24.06
N ALA A 969 -29.92 23.87 25.27
CA ALA A 969 -31.11 23.13 25.70
C ALA A 969 -32.36 24.03 25.80
N ARG A 970 -32.19 25.35 25.91
CA ARG A 970 -33.27 26.36 25.97
C ARG A 970 -34.23 26.18 27.14
N ASP A 971 -33.79 25.57 28.24
CA ASP A 971 -34.55 25.53 29.50
C ASP A 971 -34.26 26.77 30.34
N PHE A 972 -35.05 27.82 30.13
CA PHE A 972 -34.89 29.12 30.79
C PHE A 972 -35.43 29.18 32.23
N THR A 973 -35.86 28.05 32.81
CA THR A 973 -36.39 28.01 34.19
C THR A 973 -35.37 28.49 35.23
N ASP A 974 -34.08 28.31 34.96
CA ASP A 974 -32.95 28.73 35.81
C ASP A 974 -31.99 29.68 35.08
N TYR A 975 -32.55 30.73 34.49
CA TYR A 975 -31.78 31.75 33.76
C TYR A 975 -30.63 32.41 34.55
N PRO A 976 -30.61 32.53 35.90
CA PRO A 976 -29.45 33.06 36.61
C PRO A 976 -28.16 32.25 36.41
N ARG A 977 -28.26 30.95 36.10
CA ARG A 977 -27.10 30.07 35.88
C ARG A 977 -26.60 30.03 34.43
N MET A 978 -27.35 30.63 33.49
CA MET A 978 -27.00 30.66 32.08
C MET A 978 -25.88 31.64 31.78
N ILE A 979 -25.00 31.29 30.85
CA ILE A 979 -23.83 32.10 30.50
C ILE A 979 -24.06 32.80 29.16
N TYR A 980 -24.03 34.14 29.19
CA TYR A 980 -24.04 35.03 28.00
C TYR A 980 -22.79 35.93 27.94
N ALA A 981 -21.69 35.50 28.55
CA ALA A 981 -20.37 36.12 28.49
C ALA A 981 -19.31 35.11 28.03
N ASP A 982 -18.20 35.60 27.50
CA ASP A 982 -17.10 34.75 27.04
C ASP A 982 -15.99 34.61 28.10
N SER A 983 -15.27 33.48 28.04
CA SER A 983 -14.27 33.12 29.06
C SER A 983 -14.82 33.23 30.48
N ALA A 984 -16.09 32.88 30.66
CA ALA A 984 -16.84 33.17 31.85
C ALA A 984 -16.63 32.12 32.93
N VAL A 985 -16.64 32.56 34.19
CA VAL A 985 -16.65 31.69 35.36
C VAL A 985 -18.00 31.83 36.04
N ARG A 986 -18.61 30.70 36.40
CA ARG A 986 -19.81 30.63 37.20
C ARG A 986 -19.47 30.21 38.62
N TYR A 987 -19.85 31.03 39.59
CA TYR A 987 -19.91 30.67 41.00
C TYR A 987 -21.34 30.23 41.32
N ASP A 988 -21.47 29.07 41.98
CA ASP A 988 -22.74 28.51 42.44
C ASP A 988 -22.51 27.94 43.84
N GLY A 989 -23.00 28.64 44.86
CA GLY A 989 -22.74 28.29 46.25
C GLY A 989 -23.40 29.23 47.25
N GLU A 990 -22.90 29.21 48.49
CA GLU A 990 -23.41 30.09 49.55
C GLU A 990 -23.24 31.58 49.20
N PRO A 991 -24.20 32.44 49.58
CA PRO A 991 -24.13 33.87 49.30
C PRO A 991 -22.80 34.49 49.73
N THR A 992 -22.03 35.02 48.79
CA THR A 992 -20.71 35.61 49.03
C THR A 992 -20.58 36.96 48.33
N THR A 993 -19.70 37.82 48.86
CA THR A 993 -19.28 39.06 48.20
C THR A 993 -17.96 38.92 47.47
N SER A 994 -17.22 37.83 47.62
CA SER A 994 -15.91 37.63 46.98
C SER A 994 -15.97 36.51 45.97
N ILE A 995 -15.59 36.81 44.72
CA ILE A 995 -15.58 35.86 43.60
C ILE A 995 -14.12 35.62 43.17
N PRO A 996 -13.50 34.50 43.58
CA PRO A 996 -12.14 34.13 43.18
C PRO A 996 -12.12 33.41 41.82
N GLY A 997 -10.94 32.99 41.37
CA GLY A 997 -10.80 32.12 40.18
C GLY A 997 -10.82 32.86 38.84
N LEU A 998 -10.62 34.18 38.84
CA LEU A 998 -10.65 35.04 37.65
C LEU A 998 -9.25 35.43 37.17
N THR A 999 -8.23 34.62 37.46
CA THR A 999 -6.81 34.93 37.14
C THR A 999 -6.60 35.18 35.65
N HIS A 1000 -7.32 34.47 34.78
CA HIS A 1000 -7.26 34.62 33.31
C HIS A 1000 -7.86 35.92 32.80
N LEU A 1001 -8.71 36.56 33.60
CA LEU A 1001 -9.35 37.85 33.29
C LEU A 1001 -8.69 39.02 34.00
N ASN A 1002 -7.57 38.81 34.70
CA ASN A 1002 -6.92 39.87 35.47
C ASN A 1002 -6.58 41.09 34.60
N GLY A 1003 -7.02 42.29 35.02
CA GLY A 1003 -6.87 43.54 34.28
C GLY A 1003 -7.90 43.77 33.16
N LYS A 1004 -8.83 42.85 32.93
CA LYS A 1004 -9.92 43.00 31.96
C LYS A 1004 -11.17 43.58 32.62
N THR A 1005 -11.91 44.38 31.85
CA THR A 1005 -13.27 44.81 32.22
C THR A 1005 -14.24 43.68 31.90
N VAL A 1006 -15.00 43.24 32.89
CA VAL A 1006 -15.93 42.11 32.78
C VAL A 1006 -17.34 42.56 33.14
N SER A 1007 -18.32 41.92 32.51
CA SER A 1007 -19.74 42.03 32.91
C SER A 1007 -20.05 40.90 33.90
N LEU A 1008 -20.97 41.19 34.83
CA LEU A 1008 -21.34 40.27 35.89
C LEU A 1008 -22.85 40.24 36.11
N LEU A 1009 -23.39 39.02 36.21
CA LEU A 1009 -24.78 38.72 36.54
C LEU A 1009 -24.80 38.10 37.93
N ALA A 1010 -25.57 38.66 38.86
CA ALA A 1010 -25.70 38.17 40.23
C ALA A 1010 -27.17 37.89 40.54
N ASP A 1011 -27.49 36.63 40.86
CA ASP A 1011 -28.86 36.13 41.12
C ASP A 1011 -29.90 36.60 40.08
N GLY A 1012 -29.50 36.63 38.79
CA GLY A 1012 -30.35 37.03 37.67
C GLY A 1012 -30.38 38.54 37.38
N VAL A 1013 -29.68 39.37 38.17
CA VAL A 1013 -29.59 40.82 37.99
C VAL A 1013 -28.22 41.22 37.44
N GLU A 1014 -28.20 41.95 36.33
CA GLU A 1014 -26.96 42.46 35.75
C GLU A 1014 -26.42 43.62 36.60
N LEU A 1015 -25.15 43.53 36.99
CA LEU A 1015 -24.45 44.55 37.77
C LEU A 1015 -23.59 45.43 36.87
N THR A 1016 -23.17 46.59 37.39
CA THR A 1016 -22.24 47.47 36.67
C THR A 1016 -20.92 46.73 36.37
N PRO A 1017 -20.39 46.82 35.13
CA PRO A 1017 -19.12 46.19 34.79
C PRO A 1017 -17.98 46.60 35.73
N GLN A 1018 -17.12 45.65 36.06
CA GLN A 1018 -15.98 45.83 36.98
C GLN A 1018 -14.67 45.39 36.32
N VAL A 1019 -13.54 45.89 36.81
CA VAL A 1019 -12.20 45.45 36.36
C VAL A 1019 -11.69 44.40 37.35
N VAL A 1020 -11.28 43.24 36.83
CA VAL A 1020 -10.70 42.17 37.67
C VAL A 1020 -9.32 42.59 38.16
N SER A 1021 -9.08 42.45 39.46
CA SER A 1021 -7.80 42.76 40.09
C SER A 1021 -7.36 41.63 41.01
N GLY A 1022 -6.11 41.18 40.90
CA GLY A 1022 -5.59 40.05 41.67
C GLY A 1022 -6.28 38.71 41.38
N GLY A 1023 -6.97 38.58 40.24
CA GLY A 1023 -7.73 37.37 39.89
C GLY A 1023 -9.02 37.17 40.67
N ALA A 1024 -9.59 38.22 41.28
CA ALA A 1024 -10.86 38.17 41.98
C ALA A 1024 -11.69 39.45 41.78
N LEU A 1025 -12.98 39.39 42.16
CA LEU A 1025 -13.90 40.53 42.23
C LEU A 1025 -14.61 40.59 43.59
N THR A 1026 -15.09 41.80 43.94
CA THR A 1026 -15.92 42.04 45.12
C THR A 1026 -17.28 42.61 44.71
N LEU A 1027 -18.36 41.92 45.09
CA LEU A 1027 -19.73 42.30 44.78
C LEU A 1027 -20.26 43.35 45.76
N PRO A 1028 -21.18 44.24 45.33
CA PRO A 1028 -21.82 45.21 46.22
C PRO A 1028 -22.72 44.57 47.29
N SER A 1029 -23.29 43.41 47.00
CA SER A 1029 -24.14 42.63 47.90
C SER A 1029 -23.83 41.13 47.74
N PRO A 1030 -24.04 40.31 48.80
CA PRO A 1030 -23.87 38.85 48.69
C PRO A 1030 -24.85 38.26 47.66
N ALA A 1031 -24.36 37.34 46.84
CA ALA A 1031 -25.16 36.62 45.83
C ALA A 1031 -24.79 35.13 45.80
N SER A 1032 -25.74 34.27 45.45
CA SER A 1032 -25.57 32.80 45.47
C SER A 1032 -25.08 32.27 44.13
N VAL A 1033 -25.63 32.81 43.04
CA VAL A 1033 -25.26 32.48 41.66
C VAL A 1033 -24.66 33.72 41.02
N VAL A 1034 -23.41 33.60 40.55
CA VAL A 1034 -22.70 34.71 39.93
C VAL A 1034 -22.01 34.24 38.66
N VAL A 1035 -22.31 34.89 37.54
CA VAL A 1035 -21.64 34.67 36.25
C VAL A 1035 -20.80 35.89 35.94
N VAL A 1036 -19.49 35.69 35.72
CA VAL A 1036 -18.54 36.77 35.40
C VAL A 1036 -17.79 36.41 34.13
N GLY A 1037 -17.75 37.32 33.14
CA GLY A 1037 -16.98 37.08 31.91
C GLY A 1037 -16.84 38.30 31.01
N LEU A 1038 -16.20 38.10 29.86
CA LEU A 1038 -16.03 39.14 28.84
C LEU A 1038 -17.35 39.38 28.11
N PRO A 1039 -17.82 40.63 28.01
CA PRO A 1039 -19.05 40.92 27.28
C PRO A 1039 -18.82 40.78 25.77
N PHE A 1040 -19.81 40.22 25.08
CA PHE A 1040 -19.90 40.28 23.62
C PHE A 1040 -21.23 40.90 23.20
N THR A 1041 -21.24 41.46 21.99
CA THR A 1041 -22.44 42.06 21.40
C THR A 1041 -23.05 41.12 20.37
N SER A 1042 -24.36 40.90 20.45
CA SER A 1042 -25.12 40.23 19.41
C SER A 1042 -25.86 41.25 18.56
N THR A 1043 -25.76 41.10 17.23
CA THR A 1043 -26.34 42.01 16.24
C THR A 1043 -27.05 41.21 15.17
N LEU A 1044 -28.32 41.55 14.95
CA LEU A 1044 -29.15 41.02 13.87
C LEU A 1044 -29.62 42.18 13.01
N GLN A 1045 -29.33 42.10 11.72
CA GLN A 1045 -29.77 43.06 10.72
C GLN A 1045 -30.37 42.29 9.53
N PRO A 1046 -31.69 42.36 9.29
CA PRO A 1046 -32.29 41.69 8.15
C PRO A 1046 -31.80 42.24 6.80
N CYS A 1047 -32.05 41.48 5.74
CA CYS A 1047 -31.98 42.00 4.38
C CYS A 1047 -32.94 43.18 4.20
N ARG A 1048 -32.63 44.03 3.21
CA ARG A 1048 -33.54 45.12 2.85
C ARG A 1048 -34.85 44.55 2.34
N PHE A 1049 -35.94 45.24 2.61
CA PHE A 1049 -37.27 44.82 2.23
C PHE A 1049 -37.69 45.48 0.91
N ASP A 1050 -38.50 44.77 0.13
CA ASP A 1050 -39.27 45.38 -0.95
C ASP A 1050 -40.75 45.36 -0.56
N VAL A 1051 -41.41 46.52 -0.65
CA VAL A 1051 -42.85 46.63 -0.42
C VAL A 1051 -43.52 46.84 -1.77
N GLN A 1052 -44.47 45.97 -2.08
CA GLN A 1052 -45.30 46.11 -3.27
C GLN A 1052 -46.38 47.15 -2.98
N SER A 1053 -46.34 48.27 -3.71
CA SER A 1053 -47.39 49.27 -3.73
C SER A 1053 -48.36 49.03 -4.90
N PRO A 1054 -49.56 49.63 -4.92
CA PRO A 1054 -50.45 49.59 -6.08
C PRO A 1054 -49.82 50.11 -7.39
N LYS A 1055 -48.71 50.86 -7.32
CA LYS A 1055 -47.96 51.38 -8.48
C LYS A 1055 -46.71 50.54 -8.83
N GLY A 1056 -46.50 49.40 -8.17
CA GLY A 1056 -45.32 48.55 -8.32
C GLY A 1056 -44.39 48.59 -7.10
N SER A 1057 -43.13 48.18 -7.27
CA SER A 1057 -42.13 48.18 -6.20
C SER A 1057 -41.92 49.58 -5.60
N ALA A 1058 -41.89 49.67 -4.27
CA ALA A 1058 -41.59 50.89 -3.53
C ALA A 1058 -40.08 51.19 -3.44
N GLN A 1059 -39.22 50.43 -4.13
CA GLN A 1059 -37.79 50.70 -4.25
C GLN A 1059 -37.56 52.11 -4.81
N GLY A 1060 -36.67 52.88 -4.16
CA GLY A 1060 -36.36 54.26 -4.55
C GLY A 1060 -37.28 55.34 -3.97
N LEU A 1061 -38.40 54.97 -3.34
CA LEU A 1061 -39.18 55.90 -2.52
C LEU A 1061 -38.43 56.26 -1.23
N MET A 1062 -38.88 57.31 -0.54
CA MET A 1062 -38.37 57.69 0.78
C MET A 1062 -39.24 57.06 1.86
N TRP A 1063 -38.60 56.39 2.82
CA TRP A 1063 -39.24 55.60 3.87
C TRP A 1063 -38.88 56.16 5.22
N ARG A 1064 -39.84 56.17 6.15
CA ARG A 1064 -39.60 56.52 7.55
C ARG A 1064 -40.16 55.42 8.45
N VAL A 1065 -39.31 54.75 9.22
CA VAL A 1065 -39.73 53.71 10.16
C VAL A 1065 -40.20 54.37 11.45
N SER A 1066 -41.49 54.31 11.78
CA SER A 1066 -42.03 54.97 12.98
C SER A 1066 -41.93 54.09 14.22
N ARG A 1067 -42.05 52.77 14.07
CA ARG A 1067 -41.98 51.79 15.16
C ARG A 1067 -41.34 50.49 14.72
N ILE A 1068 -40.64 49.87 15.65
CA ILE A 1068 -40.10 48.51 15.51
C ILE A 1068 -40.67 47.67 16.65
N GLY A 1069 -41.29 46.55 16.30
CA GLY A 1069 -41.78 45.55 17.23
C GLY A 1069 -41.08 44.21 17.01
N LEU A 1070 -40.92 43.45 18.08
CA LEU A 1070 -40.40 42.08 18.04
C LEU A 1070 -41.36 41.17 18.81
N TYR A 1071 -41.60 39.97 18.27
CA TYR A 1071 -42.11 38.88 19.09
C TYR A 1071 -40.92 38.19 19.73
N VAL A 1072 -40.85 38.20 21.06
CA VAL A 1072 -39.74 37.63 21.83
C VAL A 1072 -40.20 36.43 22.65
N HIS A 1073 -39.26 35.54 22.97
CA HIS A 1073 -39.51 34.36 23.80
C HIS A 1073 -38.47 34.27 24.92
N ASP A 1074 -38.91 34.13 26.16
CA ASP A 1074 -38.09 34.07 27.38
C ASP A 1074 -36.91 35.06 27.34
N SER A 1075 -37.22 36.33 27.10
CA SER A 1075 -36.24 37.38 26.84
C SER A 1075 -36.38 38.55 27.79
N GLN A 1076 -35.27 39.24 28.07
CA GLN A 1076 -35.25 40.44 28.91
C GLN A 1076 -34.20 41.49 28.47
N GLY A 1077 -33.42 41.21 27.42
CA GLY A 1077 -32.44 42.15 26.87
C GLY A 1077 -32.71 42.47 25.41
N GLY A 1078 -32.29 43.64 24.94
CA GLY A 1078 -32.36 44.00 23.52
C GLY A 1078 -32.65 45.47 23.28
N GLN A 1079 -32.11 45.97 22.18
CA GLN A 1079 -32.29 47.32 21.70
C GLN A 1079 -32.52 47.29 20.19
N VAL A 1080 -33.28 48.24 19.68
CA VAL A 1080 -33.61 48.34 18.25
C VAL A 1080 -33.27 49.71 17.69
N ALA A 1081 -32.88 49.74 16.42
CA ALA A 1081 -32.66 50.97 15.66
C ALA A 1081 -33.12 50.77 14.22
N GLU A 1082 -33.52 51.83 13.56
CA GLU A 1082 -33.91 51.82 12.15
C GLU A 1082 -32.70 51.91 11.19
N HIS A 1083 -31.51 52.23 11.68
CA HIS A 1083 -30.28 52.25 10.89
C HIS A 1083 -29.03 52.13 11.78
N PRO A 1084 -27.88 51.59 11.30
CA PRO A 1084 -26.68 51.40 12.13
C PRO A 1084 -26.08 52.69 12.73
N ALA A 1085 -26.47 53.85 12.21
CA ALA A 1085 -25.97 55.16 12.63
C ALA A 1085 -26.98 55.93 13.50
N SER A 1086 -28.13 55.31 13.77
CA SER A 1086 -29.20 55.91 14.57
C SER A 1086 -29.09 55.51 16.03
N THR A 1087 -29.81 56.22 16.89
CA THR A 1087 -29.87 55.91 18.32
C THR A 1087 -30.57 54.56 18.52
N PHE A 1088 -30.01 53.72 19.39
CA PHE A 1088 -30.61 52.44 19.76
C PHE A 1088 -31.57 52.65 20.93
N GLU A 1089 -32.82 52.27 20.72
CA GLU A 1089 -33.90 52.35 21.72
C GLU A 1089 -34.04 50.99 22.41
N ALA A 1090 -34.13 50.98 23.74
CA ALA A 1090 -34.33 49.75 24.50
C ALA A 1090 -35.73 49.16 24.27
N LEU A 1091 -35.81 47.83 24.25
CA LEU A 1091 -37.10 47.15 24.19
C LEU A 1091 -37.84 47.27 25.54
N PRO A 1092 -39.11 47.70 25.55
CA PRO A 1092 -39.87 47.86 26.78
C PRO A 1092 -40.44 46.52 27.24
N TYR A 1093 -39.76 45.87 28.18
CA TYR A 1093 -40.24 44.65 28.81
C TYR A 1093 -41.22 44.96 29.97
N PRO A 1094 -42.28 44.15 30.17
CA PRO A 1094 -43.10 44.23 31.38
C PRO A 1094 -42.28 43.98 32.65
N ALA A 1095 -42.68 44.56 33.78
CA ALA A 1095 -41.97 44.44 35.04
C ALA A 1095 -42.18 43.04 35.66
N SER A 1096 -41.38 42.04 35.29
CA SER A 1096 -40.99 40.85 36.07
C SER A 1096 -40.44 39.74 35.17
N GLY A 1097 -39.31 39.14 35.56
CA GLY A 1097 -38.75 37.93 34.95
C GLY A 1097 -38.46 38.03 33.43
N LEU A 1098 -38.32 36.87 32.81
CA LEU A 1098 -38.24 36.73 31.37
C LEU A 1098 -39.64 36.87 30.74
N TYR A 1099 -39.72 37.53 29.59
CA TYR A 1099 -40.98 37.80 28.90
C TYR A 1099 -41.08 37.05 27.56
N SER A 1100 -42.28 36.55 27.29
CA SER A 1100 -42.68 35.91 26.02
C SER A 1100 -43.91 36.63 25.47
N GLY A 1101 -43.80 37.22 24.29
CA GLY A 1101 -44.86 38.00 23.65
C GLY A 1101 -44.33 39.15 22.80
N ASP A 1102 -45.23 40.06 22.42
CA ASP A 1102 -44.87 41.23 21.63
C ASP A 1102 -44.27 42.35 22.50
N VAL A 1103 -43.16 42.91 22.05
CA VAL A 1103 -42.57 44.16 22.55
C VAL A 1103 -42.46 45.15 21.40
N GLU A 1104 -42.83 46.41 21.60
CA GLU A 1104 -42.80 47.43 20.55
C GLU A 1104 -42.29 48.76 21.12
N THR A 1105 -41.39 49.42 20.40
CA THR A 1105 -40.89 50.76 20.74
C THR A 1105 -40.96 51.72 19.56
N VAL A 1106 -41.04 53.00 19.89
CA VAL A 1106 -40.94 54.09 18.90
C VAL A 1106 -39.46 54.31 18.63
N VAL A 1107 -39.08 54.45 17.35
CA VAL A 1107 -37.71 54.74 16.95
C VAL A 1107 -37.62 56.13 16.33
N GLU A 1108 -36.59 56.89 16.71
CA GLU A 1108 -36.33 58.19 16.10
C GLU A 1108 -35.75 58.02 14.69
N SER A 1109 -36.60 58.19 13.68
CA SER A 1109 -36.21 57.96 12.29
C SER A 1109 -36.31 59.20 11.40
N SER A 1110 -35.41 59.26 10.42
CA SER A 1110 -35.45 60.20 9.29
C SER A 1110 -35.94 59.49 8.02
N ALA A 1111 -36.56 60.25 7.10
CA ALA A 1111 -36.92 59.70 5.79
C ALA A 1111 -35.65 59.36 4.99
N ARG A 1112 -35.51 58.12 4.50
CA ARG A 1112 -34.34 57.63 3.76
C ARG A 1112 -34.74 56.77 2.56
N PRO A 1113 -33.91 56.68 1.51
CA PRO A 1113 -34.15 55.76 0.41
C PRO A 1113 -33.90 54.31 0.86
N GLY A 1114 -34.98 53.52 0.94
CA GLY A 1114 -34.97 52.14 1.43
C GLY A 1114 -35.13 52.01 2.95
N THR A 1115 -35.39 50.78 3.39
CA THR A 1115 -35.63 50.42 4.81
C THR A 1115 -34.54 49.56 5.39
N ASP A 1116 -34.37 49.70 6.70
CA ASP A 1116 -33.42 48.94 7.50
C ASP A 1116 -34.01 48.75 8.91
N ALA A 1117 -33.50 47.75 9.62
CA ALA A 1117 -33.86 47.45 10.99
C ALA A 1117 -32.70 46.69 11.64
N LEU A 1118 -32.36 47.05 12.87
CA LEU A 1118 -31.31 46.41 13.63
C LEU A 1118 -31.83 46.03 14.99
N VAL A 1119 -31.47 44.84 15.43
CA VAL A 1119 -31.60 44.38 16.80
C VAL A 1119 -30.20 44.17 17.35
N LYS A 1120 -29.92 44.73 18.53
CA LYS A 1120 -28.64 44.59 19.21
C LYS A 1120 -28.86 44.26 20.67
N THR A 1121 -27.99 43.45 21.25
CA THR A 1121 -27.93 43.28 22.70
C THR A 1121 -26.49 43.08 23.17
N SER A 1122 -26.15 43.72 24.29
CA SER A 1122 -24.85 43.58 24.98
C SER A 1122 -25.01 43.22 26.46
N THR A 1123 -26.25 43.04 26.93
CA THR A 1123 -26.59 42.63 28.30
C THR A 1123 -26.13 41.20 28.57
N LEU A 1124 -26.20 40.72 29.80
CA LEU A 1124 -25.99 39.28 30.11
C LEU A 1124 -27.29 38.46 30.12
N LEU A 1125 -28.37 39.03 29.60
CA LEU A 1125 -29.70 38.43 29.61
C LEU A 1125 -30.04 37.76 28.27
N PRO A 1126 -30.94 36.75 28.28
CA PRO A 1126 -31.38 36.06 27.08
C PRO A 1126 -32.17 36.98 26.15
N LEU A 1127 -32.03 36.71 24.86
CA LEU A 1127 -32.82 37.31 23.79
C LEU A 1127 -33.07 36.25 22.70
N THR A 1128 -34.34 35.90 22.52
CA THR A 1128 -34.84 35.05 21.44
C THR A 1128 -35.86 35.83 20.64
N ILE A 1129 -35.57 36.03 19.36
CA ILE A 1129 -36.39 36.80 18.42
C ILE A 1129 -37.16 35.81 17.55
N GLY A 1130 -38.47 35.73 17.75
CA GLY A 1130 -39.36 34.92 16.92
C GLY A 1130 -39.75 35.61 15.63
N SER A 1131 -40.08 36.90 15.68
CA SER A 1131 -40.45 37.69 14.50
C SER A 1131 -40.10 39.17 14.68
N LEU A 1132 -40.02 39.91 13.58
CA LEU A 1132 -39.74 41.33 13.54
C LEU A 1132 -40.81 42.07 12.73
N LEU A 1133 -41.42 43.09 13.33
CA LEU A 1133 -42.46 43.92 12.77
C LEU A 1133 -41.95 45.36 12.59
N LEU A 1134 -42.08 45.89 11.38
CA LEU A 1134 -41.79 47.29 11.07
C LEU A 1134 -43.08 48.03 10.70
N LYS A 1135 -43.31 49.17 11.36
CA LYS A 1135 -44.36 50.13 10.97
C LYS A 1135 -43.67 51.33 10.34
N LEU A 1136 -44.05 51.67 9.13
CA LEU A 1136 -43.37 52.70 8.36
C LEU A 1136 -44.31 53.55 7.50
N ASP A 1137 -43.86 54.76 7.20
CA ASP A 1137 -44.53 55.71 6.31
C ASP A 1137 -43.77 55.84 4.99
N LEU A 1138 -44.48 55.72 3.88
CA LEU A 1138 -43.98 55.88 2.52
C LEU A 1138 -44.26 57.29 2.00
N TYR A 1139 -43.21 57.96 1.52
CA TYR A 1139 -43.27 59.30 0.94
C TYR A 1139 -43.06 59.20 -0.57
N GLY A 1140 -43.96 59.82 -1.34
CA GLY A 1140 -43.96 59.79 -2.81
C GLY A 1140 -45.09 58.97 -3.46
N ASP A 1141 -46.00 58.42 -2.65
CA ASP A 1141 -47.21 57.73 -3.10
C ASP A 1141 -48.45 58.64 -3.10
#